data_AF-A0A0P4UMI6-F1
#
_entry.id   AF-A0A0P4UMI6-F1
#
_cell.length_a   1.000
_cell.length_b   1.000
_cell.length_c   1.000
_cell.angle_alpha   90.00
_cell.angle_beta   90.00
_cell.angle_gamma   90.00
#
_symmetry.space_group_name_H-M   'P 1'
#
loop_
_entity.id
_entity.type
_entity.pdbx_description
1 polymer ?
#
loop_
_entity_poly.entity_id
_entity_poly.type
_entity_poly.pdbx_seq_one_letter_code
_entity_poly.pdbx_strand_id
1 'polypeptide(L)'
;MKRIKRIGWTLKLGTIALLASTTAYATEPGSTQPDPVLKPLTFINLAQTDATPAAPTPKAADLIVPARAGVGYNTSGGGYEGFGSFQGFIPLYQTPGQDLGYLLGRLLLDNDAKLSGNVLFGYRFYNSAANRIYGTYLSYDNRDTGSNVFSQLGVGFETLGETWDARLNAYIPLGDSRQTVRQSAFNTGTQVSDLQFQNNFLLVTETRSQRIIRDLEALVAGFDGEVGVRLARFPNGGDVRGYAGLYYLSAGETSFGVRGRLEARPLNDLTLGLGVQHDGIFGTNVIASVSLSFPPSRSRRSDPTSVLARLGDDPVRINAIAIDRQQEIKDISTTSNIFLTNPATGQPYIFQHVTLGASGGNGTFENPFGIVQSALDTTRSDGNAIVYVQAGSNPGIPAFTIPDRVQVLSTGAIQPLVATLNGQPLPGFQIPRSGSGVFPTINGTVTMRSDTVLSGFTIASATGAGVAFTNVNSVEVRDNFIRNTADTGILGNGATTVNLLRNQIDSTNNQGIFLQNIGTATITNNVVSNTIESVADDELLTANGQGIAIVNSAGQLDLNLINNQIRANFSDGVLIGLTGRASGTTPAATANINISNNTIENNGGATPVRGDGIAIGLGQDAVVNNLLIENNTIRNNGDEGIDIRLGLQAIPTTNPTTARLGGTIQNNTIANNGQNGVQVQARGSTTARVSIDRNTINANGLLGVDLSTASVIGLGTPDLSANVRQNTFTLGTTPPPGSFSRVVQAQTTPSPGVSQTLCLNLTGNTFASFSEVVLDNVANALRGDNEAREQTESGKWR
;
A
#
# COMPACT_ATOMS: atom_id res chain seq x y z
N MET A 1 22.37 -40.64 2.13
CA MET A 1 23.33 -40.86 3.25
C MET A 1 23.28 -39.69 4.22
N LYS A 2 22.72 -39.88 5.42
CA LYS A 2 23.16 -39.28 6.70
C LYS A 2 22.31 -39.90 7.83
N ARG A 3 22.98 -40.20 8.94
CA ARG A 3 22.64 -41.21 9.95
C ARG A 3 21.56 -40.77 10.94
N ILE A 4 20.69 -41.72 11.28
CA ILE A 4 19.73 -41.70 12.39
C ILE A 4 20.49 -41.99 13.70
N LYS A 5 20.34 -41.14 14.73
CA LYS A 5 20.76 -41.43 16.11
C LYS A 5 19.55 -41.89 16.93
N ARG A 6 19.56 -43.15 17.36
CA ARG A 6 18.71 -43.71 18.42
C ARG A 6 19.19 -43.18 19.77
N ILE A 7 18.27 -42.72 20.61
CA ILE A 7 18.49 -42.52 22.05
C ILE A 7 17.45 -43.39 22.76
N GLY A 8 17.92 -44.45 23.41
CA GLY A 8 17.12 -45.32 24.27
C GLY A 8 17.10 -44.78 25.69
N TRP A 9 15.94 -44.81 26.33
CA TRP A 9 15.79 -44.52 27.76
C TRP A 9 15.62 -45.83 28.52
N THR A 10 16.50 -46.06 29.49
CA THR A 10 16.47 -47.20 30.42
C THR A 10 15.71 -46.78 31.67
N LEU A 11 14.65 -47.52 32.02
CA LEU A 11 13.84 -47.33 33.22
C LEU A 11 14.59 -47.93 34.42
N LYS A 12 14.94 -47.11 35.44
CA LYS A 12 15.40 -47.60 36.75
C LYS A 12 14.30 -47.35 37.78
N LEU A 13 13.71 -48.43 38.27
CA LEU A 13 12.86 -48.47 39.46
C LEU A 13 13.71 -48.20 40.70
N GLY A 14 13.36 -47.16 41.47
CA GLY A 14 13.99 -46.81 42.74
C GLY A 14 13.02 -47.05 43.91
N THR A 15 13.41 -47.94 44.80
CA THR A 15 12.77 -48.31 46.07
C THR A 15 12.72 -47.12 47.04
N ILE A 16 11.57 -46.84 47.66
CA ILE A 16 11.43 -45.85 48.74
C ILE A 16 11.42 -46.57 50.08
N ALA A 17 12.43 -46.30 50.91
CA ALA A 17 12.54 -46.77 52.29
C ALA A 17 12.10 -45.67 53.27
N LEU A 18 11.28 -46.05 54.24
CA LEU A 18 10.95 -45.28 55.45
C LEU A 18 12.21 -45.06 56.29
N LEU A 19 12.42 -43.84 56.80
CA LEU A 19 13.32 -43.59 57.92
C LEU A 19 12.65 -42.71 58.98
N ALA A 20 12.52 -43.29 60.17
CA ALA A 20 12.27 -42.60 61.43
C ALA A 20 13.53 -41.84 61.87
N SER A 21 13.36 -40.75 62.61
CA SER A 21 14.47 -40.07 63.30
C SER A 21 14.20 -39.95 64.79
N THR A 22 15.25 -40.24 65.59
CA THR A 22 15.33 -40.04 67.03
C THR A 22 16.44 -39.03 67.36
N THR A 23 16.26 -38.42 68.53
CA THR A 23 16.90 -37.26 69.19
C THR A 23 18.42 -37.30 69.45
N ALA A 24 19.08 -36.12 69.50
CA ALA A 24 19.73 -35.58 70.71
C ALA A 24 20.53 -34.23 70.51
N TYR A 25 20.24 -33.28 71.42
CA TYR A 25 21.07 -32.25 72.11
C TYR A 25 22.14 -31.38 71.41
N ALA A 26 21.98 -30.03 71.53
CA ALA A 26 22.94 -29.13 72.21
C ALA A 26 22.44 -27.66 72.32
N THR A 27 22.34 -27.20 73.58
CA THR A 27 22.64 -25.88 74.18
C THR A 27 22.11 -24.54 73.61
N GLU A 28 21.38 -23.85 74.50
CA GLU A 28 20.88 -22.46 74.55
C GLU A 28 21.98 -21.36 74.68
N PRO A 29 21.72 -20.03 74.55
CA PRO A 29 20.86 -19.28 75.50
C PRO A 29 20.05 -18.06 74.95
N GLY A 30 19.02 -17.65 75.71
CA GLY A 30 18.66 -16.22 75.84
C GLY A 30 17.17 -15.85 75.81
N SER A 31 16.50 -15.99 76.97
CA SER A 31 15.45 -15.14 77.60
C SER A 31 14.65 -14.15 76.72
N THR A 32 13.32 -14.05 76.78
CA THR A 32 12.50 -13.75 77.98
C THR A 32 11.02 -14.09 77.78
N GLN A 33 10.43 -14.74 78.78
CA GLN A 33 8.99 -14.94 79.00
C GLN A 33 8.30 -13.61 79.40
N PRO A 34 6.95 -13.49 79.33
CA PRO A 34 6.11 -14.04 80.42
C PRO A 34 4.79 -14.72 79.97
N ASP A 35 4.51 -15.87 80.61
CA ASP A 35 3.16 -16.42 80.90
C ASP A 35 2.57 -15.66 82.12
N PRO A 36 1.30 -15.85 82.57
CA PRO A 36 0.43 -17.05 82.46
C PRO A 36 -1.05 -16.71 82.15
N VAL A 37 -1.99 -17.64 81.91
CA VAL A 37 -2.69 -18.44 82.92
C VAL A 37 -3.57 -19.48 82.20
N LEU A 38 -3.29 -20.76 82.45
CA LEU A 38 -4.20 -21.89 82.25
C LEU A 38 -4.81 -22.25 83.61
N LYS A 39 -6.15 -22.33 83.68
CA LYS A 39 -6.86 -23.02 84.77
C LYS A 39 -7.26 -24.43 84.30
N PRO A 40 -7.06 -25.47 85.12
CA PRO A 40 -7.44 -26.83 84.78
C PRO A 40 -8.91 -27.08 85.13
N LEU A 41 -9.63 -27.83 84.29
CA LEU A 41 -10.94 -28.38 84.63
C LEU A 41 -10.87 -29.91 84.61
N THR A 42 -10.70 -30.43 85.83
CA THR A 42 -11.32 -31.62 86.43
C THR A 42 -12.14 -32.54 85.53
N PHE A 43 -11.74 -33.82 85.54
CA PHE A 43 -12.56 -34.96 85.20
C PHE A 43 -13.75 -35.09 86.18
N ILE A 44 -14.97 -35.11 85.64
CA ILE A 44 -16.17 -35.55 86.37
C ILE A 44 -16.50 -36.96 85.91
N ASN A 45 -16.62 -37.85 86.89
CA ASN A 45 -17.02 -39.24 86.75
C ASN A 45 -18.46 -39.36 87.28
N LEU A 46 -19.44 -39.59 86.40
CA LEU A 46 -20.84 -39.95 86.68
C LEU A 46 -21.38 -40.56 85.37
N ALA A 47 -22.13 -41.65 85.29
CA ALA A 47 -22.60 -42.63 86.24
C ALA A 47 -23.00 -43.85 85.39
N GLN A 48 -22.94 -45.03 85.99
CA GLN A 48 -23.54 -46.25 85.46
C GLN A 48 -25.08 -46.06 85.48
N THR A 49 -25.72 -46.09 84.31
CA THR A 49 -27.19 -46.19 84.19
C THR A 49 -27.54 -47.33 83.24
N ASP A 50 -28.21 -48.31 83.83
CA ASP A 50 -29.06 -49.38 83.33
C ASP A 50 -29.03 -49.74 81.84
N ALA A 51 -28.73 -51.03 81.61
CA ALA A 51 -28.91 -51.73 80.37
C ALA A 51 -30.35 -51.62 79.85
N THR A 52 -30.49 -50.98 78.69
CA THR A 52 -31.59 -51.23 77.76
C THR A 52 -31.09 -52.27 76.73
N PRO A 53 -31.92 -53.22 76.25
CA PRO A 53 -31.42 -54.36 75.50
C PRO A 53 -30.73 -53.95 74.21
N ALA A 54 -29.53 -54.50 73.98
CA ALA A 54 -28.82 -54.36 72.71
C ALA A 54 -29.67 -54.91 71.55
N ALA A 55 -29.86 -54.11 70.52
CA ALA A 55 -30.41 -54.55 69.24
C ALA A 55 -29.55 -55.71 68.68
N PRO A 56 -30.16 -56.69 68.00
CA PRO A 56 -29.44 -57.88 67.52
C PRO A 56 -28.32 -57.47 66.56
N THR A 57 -27.09 -57.88 66.86
CA THR A 57 -25.94 -57.72 65.98
C THR A 57 -26.17 -58.51 64.68
N PRO A 58 -26.02 -57.91 63.48
CA PRO A 58 -26.23 -58.63 62.22
C PRO A 58 -25.26 -59.83 62.11
N LYS A 59 -25.74 -60.97 61.59
CA LYS A 59 -24.87 -62.11 61.28
C LYS A 59 -24.05 -61.80 60.02
N ALA A 60 -22.83 -62.34 59.92
CA ALA A 60 -21.94 -62.10 58.79
C ALA A 60 -22.60 -62.38 57.42
N ALA A 61 -23.45 -63.40 57.30
CA ALA A 61 -24.17 -63.73 56.06
C ALA A 61 -25.20 -62.68 55.59
N ASP A 62 -25.64 -61.76 56.46
CA ASP A 62 -26.63 -60.71 56.15
C ASP A 62 -25.99 -59.44 55.54
N LEU A 63 -24.66 -59.42 55.44
CA LEU A 63 -23.83 -58.28 55.01
C LEU A 63 -23.27 -58.45 53.58
N ILE A 64 -23.88 -59.32 52.78
CA ILE A 64 -23.51 -59.53 51.38
C ILE A 64 -23.95 -58.31 50.55
N VAL A 65 -22.98 -57.70 49.85
CA VAL A 65 -23.26 -56.63 48.88
C VAL A 65 -23.63 -57.30 47.55
N PRO A 66 -24.83 -57.07 46.99
CA PRO A 66 -25.23 -57.66 45.73
C PRO A 66 -24.65 -56.91 44.52
N ALA A 67 -24.57 -57.59 43.38
CA ALA A 67 -24.46 -56.91 42.10
C ALA A 67 -25.72 -56.04 41.88
N ARG A 68 -25.53 -54.81 41.39
CA ARG A 68 -26.62 -53.85 41.18
C ARG A 68 -26.45 -53.04 39.92
N ALA A 69 -27.56 -52.62 39.36
CA ALA A 69 -27.63 -51.59 38.34
C ALA A 69 -28.15 -50.29 38.97
N GLY A 70 -27.85 -49.15 38.35
CA GLY A 70 -28.40 -47.88 38.77
C GLY A 70 -28.58 -46.92 37.62
N VAL A 71 -29.47 -45.96 37.84
CA VAL A 71 -29.69 -44.83 36.94
C VAL A 71 -29.58 -43.55 37.73
N GLY A 72 -29.19 -42.46 37.08
CA GLY A 72 -29.09 -41.18 37.75
C GLY A 72 -29.03 -40.02 36.78
N TYR A 73 -29.16 -38.82 37.33
CA TYR A 73 -29.00 -37.58 36.61
C TYR A 73 -28.22 -36.60 37.49
N ASN A 74 -27.30 -35.88 36.87
CA ASN A 74 -26.59 -34.75 37.48
C ASN A 74 -26.80 -33.52 36.58
N THR A 75 -27.08 -32.37 37.18
CA THR A 75 -27.06 -31.09 36.45
C THR A 75 -25.63 -30.74 36.02
N SER A 76 -25.49 -29.72 35.17
CA SER A 76 -24.18 -29.19 34.80
C SER A 76 -23.39 -28.74 36.03
N GLY A 77 -22.08 -28.81 35.91
CA GLY A 77 -21.14 -28.39 36.94
C GLY A 77 -19.87 -27.81 36.31
N GLY A 78 -18.85 -27.57 37.13
CA GLY A 78 -17.58 -27.00 36.64
C GLY A 78 -16.94 -27.89 35.57
N GLY A 79 -16.94 -27.41 34.33
CA GLY A 79 -16.28 -28.06 33.20
C GLY A 79 -17.03 -29.24 32.58
N TYR A 80 -18.29 -29.52 32.95
CA TYR A 80 -19.07 -30.58 32.32
C TYR A 80 -20.57 -30.25 32.24
N GLU A 81 -21.20 -30.76 31.20
CA GLU A 81 -22.65 -30.61 30.98
C GLU A 81 -23.45 -31.55 31.87
N GLY A 82 -24.73 -31.23 32.10
CA GLY A 82 -25.62 -32.15 32.80
C GLY A 82 -25.72 -33.48 32.06
N PHE A 83 -25.78 -34.59 32.80
CA PHE A 83 -25.76 -35.92 32.22
C PHE A 83 -26.66 -36.91 32.95
N GLY A 84 -27.30 -37.77 32.16
CA GLY A 84 -27.86 -39.02 32.63
C GLY A 84 -26.76 -40.08 32.77
N SER A 85 -26.88 -40.95 33.76
CA SER A 85 -25.92 -42.04 33.99
C SER A 85 -26.62 -43.38 34.11
N PHE A 86 -26.07 -44.40 33.45
CA PHE A 86 -26.38 -45.81 33.71
C PHE A 86 -25.16 -46.46 34.33
N GLN A 87 -25.32 -47.12 35.48
CA GLN A 87 -24.22 -47.72 36.24
C GLN A 87 -24.44 -49.19 36.55
N GLY A 88 -23.35 -49.95 36.62
CA GLY A 88 -23.31 -51.34 37.09
C GLY A 88 -22.22 -51.53 38.13
N PHE A 89 -22.58 -52.00 39.33
CA PHE A 89 -21.66 -52.33 40.41
C PHE A 89 -21.64 -53.84 40.60
N ILE A 90 -20.46 -54.44 40.51
CA ILE A 90 -20.25 -55.88 40.53
C ILE A 90 -19.23 -56.20 41.63
N PRO A 91 -19.65 -56.81 42.75
CA PRO A 91 -18.73 -57.41 43.71
C PRO A 91 -17.91 -58.51 43.01
N LEU A 92 -16.59 -58.36 42.99
CA LEU A 92 -15.68 -59.36 42.42
C LEU A 92 -15.22 -60.36 43.48
N TYR A 93 -14.99 -59.86 44.70
CA TYR A 93 -14.62 -60.64 45.87
C TYR A 93 -15.23 -59.98 47.10
N GLN A 94 -15.80 -60.74 48.01
CA GLN A 94 -16.28 -60.22 49.28
C GLN A 94 -16.16 -61.24 50.41
N THR A 95 -15.65 -60.78 51.55
CA THR A 95 -15.77 -61.48 52.83
C THR A 95 -16.86 -60.77 53.62
N PRO A 96 -18.05 -61.37 53.81
CA PRO A 96 -19.20 -60.67 54.37
C PRO A 96 -18.88 -60.01 55.73
N GLY A 97 -19.07 -58.69 55.80
CA GLY A 97 -18.76 -57.88 56.99
C GLY A 97 -17.29 -57.51 57.20
N GLN A 98 -16.38 -57.84 56.26
CA GLN A 98 -14.96 -57.49 56.33
C GLN A 98 -14.49 -56.78 55.06
N ASP A 99 -14.38 -57.49 53.94
CA ASP A 99 -13.72 -57.00 52.72
C ASP A 99 -14.66 -57.01 51.52
N LEU A 100 -14.46 -56.06 50.60
CA LEU A 100 -15.16 -55.97 49.33
C LEU A 100 -14.25 -55.44 48.23
N GLY A 101 -13.87 -56.30 47.29
CA GLY A 101 -13.35 -55.90 45.99
C GLY A 101 -14.48 -55.81 44.97
N TYR A 102 -14.56 -54.72 44.21
CA TYR A 102 -15.66 -54.46 43.29
C TYR A 102 -15.21 -53.79 41.98
N LEU A 103 -16.00 -54.02 40.93
CA LEU A 103 -15.94 -53.32 39.65
C LEU A 103 -17.16 -52.42 39.52
N LEU A 104 -16.98 -51.17 39.12
CA LEU A 104 -18.04 -50.22 38.82
C LEU A 104 -17.84 -49.67 37.41
N GLY A 105 -18.82 -49.88 36.53
CA GLY A 105 -18.87 -49.24 35.22
C GLY A 105 -19.99 -48.21 35.18
N ARG A 106 -19.73 -47.04 34.56
CA ARG A 106 -20.76 -46.04 34.25
C ARG A 106 -20.69 -45.62 32.80
N LEU A 107 -21.86 -45.55 32.17
CA LEU A 107 -22.09 -44.85 30.92
C LEU A 107 -22.77 -43.52 31.25
N LEU A 108 -22.28 -42.44 30.68
CA LEU A 108 -22.77 -41.09 30.90
C LEU A 108 -23.23 -40.53 29.55
N LEU A 109 -24.46 -40.09 29.46
CA LEU A 109 -25.00 -39.41 28.29
C LEU A 109 -25.31 -37.98 28.69
N ASP A 110 -24.56 -37.03 28.15
CA ASP A 110 -24.80 -35.63 28.44
C ASP A 110 -26.03 -35.07 27.71
N ASN A 111 -26.44 -33.86 28.09
CA ASN A 111 -27.61 -33.18 27.53
C ASN A 111 -27.51 -32.92 26.01
N ASP A 112 -26.30 -32.96 25.43
CA ASP A 112 -26.01 -32.82 24.00
C ASP A 112 -25.85 -34.18 23.29
N ALA A 113 -26.26 -35.26 23.97
CA ALA A 113 -26.19 -36.64 23.51
C ALA A 113 -24.76 -37.15 23.22
N LYS A 114 -23.74 -36.62 23.91
CA LYS A 114 -22.37 -37.14 23.87
C LYS A 114 -22.20 -38.24 24.90
N LEU A 115 -21.63 -39.36 24.44
CA LEU A 115 -21.39 -40.52 25.28
C LEU A 115 -20.02 -40.41 25.93
N SER A 116 -19.99 -40.55 27.25
CA SER A 116 -18.80 -40.66 28.07
C SER A 116 -18.91 -41.90 28.95
N GLY A 117 -17.82 -42.33 29.56
CA GLY A 117 -17.86 -43.49 30.43
C GLY A 117 -16.69 -43.55 31.39
N ASN A 118 -16.88 -44.34 32.44
CA ASN A 118 -15.82 -44.67 33.37
C ASN A 118 -15.92 -46.12 33.83
N VAL A 119 -14.75 -46.72 34.07
CA VAL A 119 -14.62 -48.06 34.66
C VAL A 119 -13.68 -47.94 35.84
N LEU A 120 -14.11 -48.45 36.98
CA LEU A 120 -13.44 -48.31 38.26
C LEU A 120 -13.32 -49.66 38.95
N PHE A 121 -12.13 -49.96 39.46
CA PHE A 121 -11.87 -51.08 40.35
C PHE A 121 -11.62 -50.54 41.75
N GLY A 122 -12.35 -51.04 42.74
CA GLY A 122 -12.27 -50.58 44.12
C GLY A 122 -12.11 -51.71 45.12
N TYR A 123 -11.51 -51.38 46.25
CA TYR A 123 -11.37 -52.27 47.40
C TYR A 123 -11.75 -51.52 48.67
N ARG A 124 -12.53 -52.16 49.53
CA ARG A 124 -12.92 -51.67 50.85
C ARG A 124 -12.70 -52.75 51.88
N PHE A 125 -12.25 -52.33 53.07
CA PHE A 125 -12.22 -53.19 54.24
C PHE A 125 -12.82 -52.48 55.46
N TYR A 126 -13.51 -53.24 56.31
CA TYR A 126 -14.09 -52.77 57.55
C TYR A 126 -13.20 -53.12 58.74
N ASN A 127 -12.80 -52.11 59.50
CA ASN A 127 -12.09 -52.25 60.75
C ASN A 127 -13.08 -52.18 61.91
N SER A 128 -13.30 -53.31 62.58
CA SER A 128 -14.24 -53.41 63.71
C SER A 128 -13.77 -52.66 64.96
N ALA A 129 -12.46 -52.61 65.24
CA ALA A 129 -11.90 -51.89 66.39
C ALA A 129 -12.11 -50.38 66.27
N ALA A 130 -12.05 -49.84 65.06
CA ALA A 130 -12.31 -48.43 64.77
C ALA A 130 -13.77 -48.13 64.36
N ASN A 131 -14.60 -49.17 64.18
CA ASN A 131 -15.94 -49.08 63.57
C ASN A 131 -15.95 -48.23 62.28
N ARG A 132 -15.08 -48.58 61.33
CA ARG A 132 -14.77 -47.71 60.18
C ARG A 132 -14.42 -48.50 58.93
N ILE A 133 -14.89 -48.04 57.78
CA ILE A 133 -14.48 -48.57 56.46
C ILE A 133 -13.33 -47.73 55.93
N TYR A 134 -12.33 -48.39 55.36
CA TYR A 134 -11.30 -47.76 54.54
C TYR A 134 -11.41 -48.31 53.13
N GLY A 135 -11.36 -47.41 52.15
CA GLY A 135 -11.53 -47.76 50.74
C GLY A 135 -10.49 -47.08 49.87
N THR A 136 -10.19 -47.73 48.75
CA THR A 136 -9.44 -47.14 47.66
C THR A 136 -10.02 -47.58 46.32
N TYR A 137 -9.81 -46.77 45.28
CA TYR A 137 -10.13 -47.17 43.93
C TYR A 137 -9.12 -46.64 42.90
N LEU A 138 -9.09 -47.31 41.74
CA LEU A 138 -8.47 -46.86 40.51
C LEU A 138 -9.53 -46.84 39.41
N SER A 139 -9.58 -45.77 38.61
CA SER A 139 -10.50 -45.63 37.49
C SER A 139 -9.80 -45.23 36.20
N TYR A 140 -10.39 -45.63 35.08
CA TYR A 140 -10.16 -45.07 33.76
C TYR A 140 -11.44 -44.38 33.31
N ASP A 141 -11.35 -43.10 32.99
CA ASP A 141 -12.46 -42.31 32.48
C ASP A 141 -12.19 -41.90 31.04
N ASN A 142 -13.25 -41.78 30.24
CA ASN A 142 -13.21 -41.28 28.89
C ASN A 142 -14.41 -40.34 28.65
N ARG A 143 -14.17 -39.24 27.92
CA ARG A 143 -15.18 -38.25 27.56
C ARG A 143 -15.01 -37.80 26.12
N ASP A 144 -16.10 -37.88 25.37
CA ASP A 144 -16.25 -37.25 24.06
C ASP A 144 -16.95 -35.88 24.25
N THR A 145 -16.35 -34.80 23.72
CA THR A 145 -16.95 -33.45 23.72
C THR A 145 -17.72 -33.16 22.42
N GLY A 146 -17.69 -34.09 21.46
CA GLY A 146 -18.14 -33.94 20.09
C GLY A 146 -17.06 -33.40 19.15
N SER A 147 -16.03 -32.72 19.67
CA SER A 147 -14.89 -32.25 18.89
C SER A 147 -13.61 -33.04 19.19
N ASN A 148 -13.44 -33.42 20.46
CA ASN A 148 -12.26 -34.08 20.98
C ASN A 148 -12.64 -35.21 21.95
N VAL A 149 -11.71 -36.14 22.15
CA VAL A 149 -11.86 -37.24 23.10
C VAL A 149 -10.74 -37.19 24.13
N PHE A 150 -11.12 -37.13 25.39
CA PHE A 150 -10.21 -37.03 26.52
C PHE A 150 -10.29 -38.27 27.40
N SER A 151 -9.15 -38.66 27.97
CA SER A 151 -9.07 -39.77 28.91
C SER A 151 -8.26 -39.37 30.13
N GLN A 152 -8.60 -39.93 31.29
CA GLN A 152 -7.87 -39.70 32.53
C GLN A 152 -7.87 -40.96 33.41
N LEU A 153 -6.89 -41.04 34.31
CA LEU A 153 -6.90 -41.97 35.43
C LEU A 153 -7.41 -41.27 36.68
N GLY A 154 -8.31 -41.93 37.39
CA GLY A 154 -8.75 -41.50 38.72
C GLY A 154 -8.18 -42.41 39.79
N VAL A 155 -7.69 -41.84 40.89
CA VAL A 155 -7.34 -42.60 42.09
C VAL A 155 -8.07 -41.96 43.26
N GLY A 156 -8.63 -42.76 44.15
CA GLY A 156 -9.28 -42.24 45.34
C GLY A 156 -9.04 -43.07 46.58
N PHE A 157 -9.13 -42.39 47.71
CA PHE A 157 -9.09 -42.95 49.06
C PHE A 157 -10.29 -42.43 49.82
N GLU A 158 -10.92 -43.31 50.59
CA GLU A 158 -12.03 -42.92 51.44
C GLU A 158 -11.95 -43.60 52.79
N THR A 159 -12.57 -42.94 53.75
CA THR A 159 -12.75 -43.48 55.08
C THR A 159 -14.13 -43.11 55.59
N LEU A 160 -14.95 -44.12 55.84
CA LEU A 160 -16.38 -43.96 56.11
C LEU A 160 -16.67 -44.41 57.54
N GLY A 161 -17.29 -43.53 58.32
CA GLY A 161 -17.60 -43.78 59.72
C GLY A 161 -19.08 -43.57 60.03
N GLU A 162 -19.43 -43.78 61.29
CA GLU A 162 -20.79 -43.57 61.74
C GLU A 162 -21.14 -42.07 61.73
N THR A 163 -20.27 -41.25 62.34
CA THR A 163 -20.47 -39.81 62.53
C THR A 163 -19.87 -38.98 61.41
N TRP A 164 -18.66 -39.33 60.95
CA TRP A 164 -17.91 -38.54 59.97
C TRP A 164 -17.20 -39.40 58.92
N ASP A 165 -17.05 -38.82 57.74
CA ASP A 165 -16.40 -39.38 56.55
C ASP A 165 -15.28 -38.46 56.08
N ALA A 166 -14.26 -39.02 55.43
CA ALA A 166 -13.32 -38.24 54.63
C ALA A 166 -12.99 -38.95 53.32
N ARG A 167 -12.74 -38.17 52.27
CA ARG A 167 -12.39 -38.67 50.94
C ARG A 167 -11.32 -37.79 50.32
N LEU A 168 -10.49 -38.40 49.48
CA LEU A 168 -9.47 -37.75 48.67
C LEU A 168 -9.47 -38.41 47.29
N ASN A 169 -9.54 -37.63 46.23
CA ASN A 169 -9.51 -38.09 44.85
C ASN A 169 -8.47 -37.31 44.05
N ALA A 170 -7.83 -37.96 43.07
CA ALA A 170 -6.93 -37.35 42.11
C ALA A 170 -7.31 -37.77 40.69
N TYR A 171 -7.17 -36.85 39.73
CA TYR A 171 -7.50 -37.01 38.32
C TYR A 171 -6.29 -36.64 37.47
N ILE A 172 -5.78 -37.63 36.73
CA ILE A 172 -4.52 -37.55 36.00
C ILE A 172 -4.82 -37.69 34.51
N PRO A 173 -4.67 -36.63 33.71
CA PRO A 173 -4.83 -36.68 32.27
C PRO A 173 -3.97 -37.74 31.58
N LEU A 174 -4.51 -38.37 30.54
CA LEU A 174 -3.79 -39.27 29.65
C LEU A 174 -3.75 -38.68 28.23
N GLY A 175 -2.57 -38.67 27.62
CA GLY A 175 -2.38 -38.13 26.26
C GLY A 175 -2.38 -36.60 26.21
N ASP A 176 -2.80 -36.05 25.08
CA ASP A 176 -2.82 -34.61 24.86
C ASP A 176 -3.95 -33.96 25.67
N SER A 177 -3.57 -33.26 26.75
CA SER A 177 -4.51 -32.59 27.64
C SER A 177 -5.03 -31.25 27.09
N ARG A 178 -4.63 -30.84 25.88
CA ARG A 178 -5.09 -29.60 25.22
C ARG A 178 -5.20 -29.83 23.72
N GLN A 179 -6.40 -29.73 23.17
CA GLN A 179 -6.69 -30.06 21.77
C GLN A 179 -7.47 -28.95 21.06
N THR A 180 -7.30 -28.85 19.74
CA THR A 180 -7.94 -27.77 18.95
C THR A 180 -9.31 -28.19 18.47
N VAL A 181 -10.30 -27.35 18.74
CA VAL A 181 -11.66 -27.50 18.20
C VAL A 181 -11.73 -26.87 16.80
N ARG A 182 -11.26 -25.63 16.67
CA ARG A 182 -11.31 -24.87 15.43
C ARG A 182 -10.15 -23.90 15.33
N GLN A 183 -9.66 -23.69 14.11
CA GLN A 183 -8.68 -22.65 13.79
C GLN A 183 -9.19 -21.78 12.63
N SER A 184 -8.99 -20.47 12.73
CA SER A 184 -9.23 -19.52 11.63
C SER A 184 -8.04 -18.57 11.49
N ALA A 185 -7.71 -18.21 10.25
CA ALA A 185 -6.61 -17.29 9.94
C ALA A 185 -7.09 -16.26 8.91
N PHE A 186 -6.77 -14.99 9.14
CA PHE A 186 -7.09 -13.91 8.20
C PHE A 186 -6.00 -12.84 8.18
N ASN A 187 -5.81 -12.22 7.02
CA ASN A 187 -4.88 -11.12 6.84
C ASN A 187 -5.44 -9.87 7.53
N THR A 188 -4.63 -9.22 8.37
CA THR A 188 -5.00 -8.00 9.09
C THR A 188 -4.38 -6.74 8.51
N GLY A 189 -3.42 -6.89 7.60
CA GLY A 189 -2.87 -5.77 6.84
C GLY A 189 -1.63 -6.13 6.03
N THR A 190 -1.36 -5.31 5.02
CA THR A 190 -0.11 -5.32 4.26
C THR A 190 0.50 -3.93 4.36
N GLN A 191 1.75 -3.85 4.77
CA GLN A 191 2.53 -2.61 4.79
C GLN A 191 3.73 -2.75 3.87
N VAL A 192 4.09 -1.65 3.20
CA VAL A 192 5.25 -1.57 2.32
C VAL A 192 6.20 -0.53 2.93
N SER A 193 7.42 -0.94 3.22
CA SER A 193 8.49 -0.07 3.73
C SER A 193 9.78 -0.25 2.92
N ASP A 194 10.76 0.59 3.20
CA ASP A 194 12.18 0.40 2.83
C ASP A 194 12.43 0.11 1.35
N LEU A 195 12.37 1.18 0.55
CA LEU A 195 12.79 1.15 -0.85
C LEU A 195 14.32 1.10 -0.93
N GLN A 196 14.86 -0.01 -1.41
CA GLN A 196 16.30 -0.25 -1.43
C GLN A 196 16.77 -0.95 -2.70
N PHE A 197 18.00 -0.65 -3.10
CA PHE A 197 18.66 -1.41 -4.16
C PHE A 197 19.31 -2.67 -3.59
N GLN A 198 19.23 -3.76 -4.35
CA GLN A 198 20.01 -4.96 -4.12
C GLN A 198 20.36 -5.57 -5.48
N ASN A 199 21.64 -5.82 -5.71
CA ASN A 199 22.15 -6.20 -7.02
C ASN A 199 21.75 -5.15 -8.09
N ASN A 200 21.11 -5.58 -9.17
CA ASN A 200 20.58 -4.72 -10.23
C ASN A 200 19.08 -4.39 -10.04
N PHE A 201 18.48 -4.68 -8.89
CA PHE A 201 17.04 -4.54 -8.70
C PHE A 201 16.71 -3.50 -7.65
N LEU A 202 15.51 -2.95 -7.77
CA LEU A 202 14.89 -2.11 -6.77
C LEU A 202 13.81 -2.92 -6.04
N LEU A 203 13.92 -2.98 -4.71
CA LEU A 203 13.08 -3.80 -3.85
C LEU A 203 12.36 -2.93 -2.85
N VAL A 204 11.18 -3.41 -2.45
CA VAL A 204 10.48 -2.94 -1.25
C VAL A 204 10.31 -4.07 -0.27
N THR A 205 10.29 -3.73 1.00
CA THR A 205 10.00 -4.67 2.07
C THR A 205 8.48 -4.70 2.31
N GLU A 206 7.85 -5.81 1.95
CA GLU A 206 6.43 -6.07 2.23
C GLU A 206 6.32 -6.80 3.57
N THR A 207 5.57 -6.23 4.51
CA THR A 207 5.20 -6.89 5.77
C THR A 207 3.72 -7.25 5.74
N ARG A 208 3.43 -8.55 5.77
CA ARG A 208 2.07 -9.09 5.88
C ARG A 208 1.78 -9.48 7.31
N SER A 209 0.71 -8.93 7.87
CA SER A 209 0.22 -9.29 9.20
C SER A 209 -0.98 -10.20 9.10
N GLN A 210 -0.98 -11.27 9.90
CA GLN A 210 -2.02 -12.28 9.98
C GLN A 210 -2.43 -12.48 11.43
N ARG A 211 -3.72 -12.67 11.65
CA ARG A 211 -4.27 -13.08 12.94
C ARG A 211 -4.79 -14.49 12.85
N ILE A 212 -4.34 -15.34 13.77
CA ILE A 212 -4.81 -16.72 13.94
C ILE A 212 -5.61 -16.77 15.23
N ILE A 213 -6.84 -17.27 15.16
CA ILE A 213 -7.70 -17.54 16.31
C ILE A 213 -7.87 -19.05 16.43
N ARG A 214 -7.60 -19.60 17.61
CA ARG A 214 -7.79 -21.01 17.94
C ARG A 214 -8.75 -21.15 19.12
N ASP A 215 -9.82 -21.91 18.92
CA ASP A 215 -10.70 -22.36 19.99
C ASP A 215 -10.21 -23.75 20.42
N LEU A 216 -9.99 -23.95 21.71
CA LEU A 216 -9.30 -25.11 22.28
C LEU A 216 -10.08 -25.69 23.45
N GLU A 217 -9.92 -26.98 23.67
CA GLU A 217 -10.42 -27.69 24.85
C GLU A 217 -9.24 -28.23 25.64
N ALA A 218 -9.23 -27.95 26.96
CA ALA A 218 -8.21 -28.37 27.88
C ALA A 218 -8.79 -29.30 28.95
N LEU A 219 -8.24 -30.51 29.03
CA LEU A 219 -8.55 -31.51 30.05
C LEU A 219 -8.05 -31.04 31.41
N VAL A 220 -8.96 -30.99 32.39
CA VAL A 220 -8.65 -30.56 33.75
C VAL A 220 -8.00 -31.71 34.53
N ALA A 221 -6.73 -31.54 34.91
CA ALA A 221 -6.09 -32.33 35.94
C ALA A 221 -6.46 -31.78 37.33
N GLY A 222 -6.41 -32.61 38.37
CA GLY A 222 -6.63 -32.07 39.71
C GLY A 222 -6.70 -33.10 40.83
N PHE A 223 -6.98 -32.60 42.02
CA PHE A 223 -7.34 -33.42 43.17
C PHE A 223 -8.39 -32.71 44.03
N ASP A 224 -9.22 -33.48 44.73
CA ASP A 224 -10.21 -32.97 45.68
C ASP A 224 -10.18 -33.76 46.97
N GLY A 225 -10.47 -33.08 48.08
CA GLY A 225 -10.67 -33.70 49.37
C GLY A 225 -11.92 -33.15 50.06
N GLU A 226 -12.74 -34.02 50.63
CA GLU A 226 -13.94 -33.64 51.38
C GLU A 226 -14.03 -34.36 52.73
N VAL A 227 -14.55 -33.64 53.73
CA VAL A 227 -14.92 -34.20 55.04
C VAL A 227 -16.42 -34.00 55.21
N GLY A 228 -17.11 -35.02 55.68
CA GLY A 228 -18.55 -34.99 55.90
C GLY A 228 -18.97 -35.42 57.29
N VAL A 229 -20.11 -34.90 57.72
CA VAL A 229 -20.76 -35.29 58.98
C VAL A 229 -22.21 -35.65 58.73
N ARG A 230 -22.72 -36.60 59.53
CA ARG A 230 -24.14 -36.93 59.55
C ARG A 230 -24.92 -35.85 60.28
N LEU A 231 -25.87 -35.23 59.60
CA LEU A 231 -26.71 -34.14 60.12
C LEU A 231 -28.02 -34.66 60.70
N ALA A 232 -28.64 -35.65 60.05
CA ALA A 232 -29.91 -36.23 60.48
C ALA A 232 -30.03 -37.71 60.05
N ARG A 233 -30.94 -38.44 60.70
CA ARG A 233 -31.35 -39.79 60.33
C ARG A 233 -32.82 -39.79 59.92
N PHE A 234 -33.15 -40.56 58.90
CA PHE A 234 -34.55 -40.86 58.56
C PHE A 234 -35.06 -42.03 59.42
N PRO A 235 -36.35 -42.03 59.81
CA PRO A 235 -36.95 -43.12 60.58
C PRO A 235 -36.81 -44.51 59.93
N ASN A 236 -36.69 -44.55 58.61
CA ASN A 236 -36.66 -45.79 57.81
C ASN A 236 -35.24 -46.27 57.46
N GLY A 237 -34.21 -45.80 58.16
CA GLY A 237 -32.83 -46.29 58.03
C GLY A 237 -31.91 -45.50 57.10
N GLY A 238 -32.39 -44.41 56.51
CA GLY A 238 -31.61 -43.46 55.71
C GLY A 238 -30.90 -42.36 56.50
N ASP A 239 -30.09 -41.55 55.85
CA ASP A 239 -29.39 -40.43 56.47
C ASP A 239 -29.28 -39.16 55.59
N VAL A 240 -29.09 -38.03 56.26
CA VAL A 240 -28.69 -36.76 55.63
C VAL A 240 -27.29 -36.42 56.10
N ARG A 241 -26.39 -36.14 55.16
CA ARG A 241 -24.99 -35.79 55.41
C ARG A 241 -24.63 -34.47 54.74
N GLY A 242 -23.89 -33.64 55.46
CA GLY A 242 -23.27 -32.42 54.95
C GLY A 242 -21.77 -32.63 54.78
N TYR A 243 -21.20 -32.06 53.73
CA TYR A 243 -19.78 -32.15 53.38
C TYR A 243 -19.22 -30.78 53.07
N ALA A 244 -17.97 -30.57 53.47
CA ALA A 244 -17.15 -29.44 53.07
C ALA A 244 -15.80 -29.97 52.55
N GLY A 245 -15.31 -29.37 51.47
CA GLY A 245 -14.10 -29.83 50.81
C GLY A 245 -13.36 -28.73 50.08
N LEU A 246 -12.11 -29.03 49.75
CA LEU A 246 -11.22 -28.21 48.95
C LEU A 246 -10.79 -29.02 47.73
N TYR A 247 -10.53 -28.34 46.62
CA TYR A 247 -10.00 -28.98 45.42
C TYR A 247 -9.01 -28.07 44.71
N TYR A 248 -8.17 -28.68 43.87
CA TYR A 248 -7.19 -28.03 43.01
C TYR A 248 -7.38 -28.51 41.58
N LEU A 249 -7.45 -27.58 40.63
CA LEU A 249 -7.65 -27.83 39.20
C LEU A 249 -6.49 -27.23 38.39
N SER A 250 -6.15 -27.88 37.27
CA SER A 250 -5.14 -27.42 36.31
C SER A 250 -5.55 -27.77 34.89
N ALA A 251 -5.76 -26.75 34.06
CA ALA A 251 -6.09 -26.88 32.63
C ALA A 251 -5.22 -25.94 31.75
N GLY A 252 -3.98 -25.69 32.18
CA GLY A 252 -3.10 -24.64 31.65
C GLY A 252 -2.97 -23.51 32.66
N GLU A 253 -4.10 -22.96 33.10
CA GLU A 253 -4.20 -22.19 34.35
C GLU A 253 -4.52 -23.12 35.53
N THR A 254 -4.23 -22.65 36.75
CA THR A 254 -4.39 -23.42 37.98
C THR A 254 -5.33 -22.70 38.94
N SER A 255 -6.22 -23.43 39.62
CA SER A 255 -7.10 -22.83 40.64
C SER A 255 -7.31 -23.75 41.83
N PHE A 256 -7.34 -23.15 43.03
CA PHE A 256 -7.94 -23.77 44.20
C PHE A 256 -9.43 -23.44 44.26
N GLY A 257 -10.22 -24.36 44.77
CA GLY A 257 -11.65 -24.22 44.90
C GLY A 257 -12.18 -24.80 46.20
N VAL A 258 -13.39 -24.34 46.56
CA VAL A 258 -14.11 -24.78 47.76
C VAL A 258 -15.42 -25.44 47.33
N ARG A 259 -15.84 -26.49 48.04
CA ARG A 259 -17.09 -27.22 47.78
C ARG A 259 -17.85 -27.45 49.09
N GLY A 260 -19.14 -27.14 49.08
CA GLY A 260 -20.10 -27.59 50.07
C GLY A 260 -21.11 -28.54 49.42
N ARG A 261 -21.51 -29.62 50.11
CA ARG A 261 -22.47 -30.58 49.56
C ARG A 261 -23.40 -31.11 50.64
N LEU A 262 -24.66 -31.28 50.28
CA LEU A 262 -25.69 -31.96 51.06
C LEU A 262 -26.11 -33.21 50.30
N GLU A 263 -26.18 -34.33 51.01
CA GLU A 263 -26.61 -35.62 50.47
C GLU A 263 -27.70 -36.18 51.37
N ALA A 264 -28.83 -36.53 50.78
CA ALA A 264 -29.92 -37.19 51.46
C ALA A 264 -30.16 -38.56 50.84
N ARG A 265 -30.27 -39.59 51.69
CA ARG A 265 -30.73 -40.92 51.31
C ARG A 265 -32.04 -41.24 52.02
N PRO A 266 -33.20 -40.80 51.48
CA PRO A 266 -34.49 -41.08 52.11
C PRO A 266 -34.80 -42.58 52.16
N LEU A 267 -34.30 -43.33 51.17
CA LEU A 267 -34.42 -44.78 51.01
C LEU A 267 -33.04 -45.38 50.69
N ASN A 268 -32.88 -46.69 50.87
CA ASN A 268 -31.60 -47.38 50.60
C ASN A 268 -31.26 -47.50 49.09
N ASP A 269 -32.21 -47.20 48.22
CA ASP A 269 -32.09 -47.21 46.77
C ASP A 269 -32.17 -45.80 46.14
N LEU A 270 -32.42 -44.74 46.91
CA LEU A 270 -32.53 -43.37 46.41
C LEU A 270 -31.51 -42.45 47.08
N THR A 271 -30.67 -41.80 46.27
CA THR A 271 -29.76 -40.74 46.71
C THR A 271 -30.12 -39.42 46.03
N LEU A 272 -30.28 -38.37 46.83
CA LEU A 272 -30.45 -36.98 46.40
C LEU A 272 -29.23 -36.19 46.84
N GLY A 273 -28.74 -35.30 45.98
CA GLY A 273 -27.57 -34.47 46.25
C GLY A 273 -27.77 -33.03 45.80
N LEU A 274 -27.23 -32.11 46.59
CA LEU A 274 -27.12 -30.69 46.26
C LEU A 274 -25.71 -30.22 46.64
N GLY A 275 -24.97 -29.67 45.69
CA GLY A 275 -23.63 -29.14 45.90
C GLY A 275 -23.51 -27.70 45.42
N VAL A 276 -22.68 -26.92 46.11
CA VAL A 276 -22.22 -25.61 45.65
C VAL A 276 -20.70 -25.64 45.65
N GLN A 277 -20.09 -25.21 44.56
CA GLN A 277 -18.65 -25.12 44.46
C GLN A 277 -18.23 -23.80 43.80
N HIS A 278 -17.05 -23.31 44.13
CA HIS A 278 -16.48 -22.11 43.52
C HIS A 278 -14.97 -22.26 43.33
N ASP A 279 -14.50 -21.91 42.13
CA ASP A 279 -13.09 -21.81 41.75
C ASP A 279 -12.89 -20.74 40.66
N GLY A 280 -11.63 -20.40 40.36
CA GLY A 280 -11.27 -19.38 39.37
C GLY A 280 -11.37 -19.83 37.91
N ILE A 281 -11.52 -21.12 37.61
CA ILE A 281 -11.65 -21.63 36.23
C ILE A 281 -13.13 -21.65 35.83
N PHE A 282 -14.00 -22.22 36.68
CA PHE A 282 -15.41 -22.45 36.37
C PHE A 282 -16.38 -21.55 37.14
N GLY A 283 -15.90 -20.70 38.05
CA GLY A 283 -16.75 -19.83 38.86
C GLY A 283 -17.64 -20.61 39.83
N THR A 284 -18.74 -19.98 40.27
CA THR A 284 -19.70 -20.60 41.19
C THR A 284 -20.68 -21.51 40.44
N ASN A 285 -20.74 -22.78 40.82
CA ASN A 285 -21.63 -23.77 40.23
C ASN A 285 -22.52 -24.42 41.30
N VAL A 286 -23.80 -24.64 40.98
CA VAL A 286 -24.75 -25.37 41.82
C VAL A 286 -25.12 -26.67 41.12
N ILE A 287 -24.87 -27.80 41.78
CA ILE A 287 -25.02 -29.13 41.21
C ILE A 287 -26.13 -29.86 41.97
N ALA A 288 -27.18 -30.26 41.27
CA ALA A 288 -28.21 -31.15 41.81
C ALA A 288 -28.07 -32.54 41.21
N SER A 289 -28.27 -33.57 42.02
CA SER A 289 -28.15 -34.96 41.58
C SER A 289 -29.25 -35.86 42.15
N VAL A 290 -29.73 -36.80 41.34
CA VAL A 290 -30.62 -37.89 41.77
C VAL A 290 -30.06 -39.21 41.25
N SER A 291 -30.05 -40.25 42.09
CA SER A 291 -29.63 -41.59 41.69
C SER A 291 -30.50 -42.66 42.34
N LEU A 292 -30.85 -43.66 41.53
CA LEU A 292 -31.59 -44.85 41.90
C LEU A 292 -30.75 -46.11 41.69
N SER A 293 -30.79 -47.06 42.63
CA SER A 293 -30.03 -48.32 42.55
C SER A 293 -30.92 -49.55 42.78
N PHE A 294 -30.80 -50.57 41.92
CA PHE A 294 -31.59 -51.80 41.99
C PHE A 294 -30.70 -53.06 41.86
N PRO A 295 -30.69 -53.97 42.87
CA PRO A 295 -31.25 -53.81 44.21
C PRO A 295 -30.58 -52.67 45.01
N PRO A 296 -31.13 -52.26 46.17
CA PRO A 296 -30.59 -51.18 47.00
C PRO A 296 -29.09 -51.33 47.32
N SER A 297 -28.39 -50.21 47.40
CA SER A 297 -26.94 -50.14 47.67
C SER A 297 -26.53 -50.65 49.07
N ARG A 298 -27.46 -50.62 50.02
CA ARG A 298 -27.30 -51.13 51.39
C ARG A 298 -28.16 -52.39 51.58
N SER A 299 -27.61 -53.42 52.23
CA SER A 299 -28.35 -54.68 52.48
C SER A 299 -29.62 -54.40 53.30
N ARG A 300 -30.75 -54.99 52.88
CA ARG A 300 -32.03 -54.92 53.62
C ARG A 300 -32.01 -55.73 54.92
N ARG A 301 -31.01 -56.60 55.11
CA ARG A 301 -30.89 -57.52 56.26
C ARG A 301 -29.88 -57.07 57.32
N SER A 302 -29.05 -56.07 57.00
CA SER A 302 -28.21 -55.36 57.97
C SER A 302 -28.95 -54.17 58.56
N ASP A 303 -28.64 -53.77 59.80
CA ASP A 303 -29.07 -52.46 60.32
C ASP A 303 -28.64 -51.38 59.31
N PRO A 304 -29.59 -50.71 58.62
CA PRO A 304 -29.29 -49.69 57.61
C PRO A 304 -28.44 -48.54 58.17
N THR A 305 -28.41 -48.41 59.49
CA THR A 305 -27.68 -47.37 60.22
C THR A 305 -26.27 -47.77 60.65
N SER A 306 -25.88 -49.04 60.46
CA SER A 306 -24.52 -49.53 60.76
C SER A 306 -23.51 -49.06 59.71
N VAL A 307 -22.27 -48.79 60.15
CA VAL A 307 -21.16 -48.44 59.24
C VAL A 307 -20.95 -49.53 58.19
N LEU A 308 -21.11 -50.78 58.59
CA LEU A 308 -21.01 -51.97 57.72
C LEU A 308 -21.96 -51.94 56.52
N ALA A 309 -23.18 -51.42 56.67
CA ALA A 309 -24.14 -51.32 55.57
C ALA A 309 -23.63 -50.43 54.42
N ARG A 310 -22.63 -49.58 54.69
CA ARG A 310 -22.03 -48.64 53.74
C ARG A 310 -20.90 -49.25 52.90
N LEU A 311 -20.55 -50.52 53.11
CA LEU A 311 -19.60 -51.24 52.25
C LEU A 311 -20.03 -51.20 50.78
N GLY A 312 -21.34 -51.13 50.51
CA GLY A 312 -21.91 -51.02 49.18
C GLY A 312 -22.15 -49.60 48.66
N ASP A 313 -21.89 -48.53 49.42
CA ASP A 313 -22.15 -47.14 48.98
C ASP A 313 -21.36 -46.82 47.68
N ASP A 314 -21.85 -45.98 46.78
CA ASP A 314 -21.02 -45.61 45.62
C ASP A 314 -19.80 -44.75 46.04
N PRO A 315 -18.63 -44.90 45.40
CA PRO A 315 -17.52 -43.99 45.61
C PRO A 315 -17.90 -42.57 45.17
N VAL A 316 -17.58 -41.58 46.00
CA VAL A 316 -17.87 -40.17 45.71
C VAL A 316 -16.66 -39.52 45.05
N ARG A 317 -16.88 -39.01 43.84
CA ARG A 317 -15.89 -38.37 42.97
C ARG A 317 -16.62 -37.51 41.92
N ILE A 318 -15.88 -36.71 41.18
CA ILE A 318 -16.35 -36.12 39.92
C ILE A 318 -16.44 -37.24 38.87
N ASN A 319 -17.64 -37.49 38.36
CA ASN A 319 -17.91 -38.65 37.48
C ASN A 319 -17.68 -38.34 36.00
N ALA A 320 -17.82 -37.09 35.59
CA ALA A 320 -17.51 -36.62 34.24
C ALA A 320 -16.15 -35.92 34.25
N ILE A 321 -15.34 -36.19 33.23
CA ILE A 321 -14.09 -35.46 33.01
C ILE A 321 -14.40 -33.97 32.85
N ALA A 322 -13.76 -33.07 33.59
CA ALA A 322 -13.95 -31.63 33.41
C ALA A 322 -13.07 -31.09 32.26
N ILE A 323 -13.64 -30.23 31.42
CA ILE A 323 -12.99 -29.59 30.27
C ILE A 323 -13.11 -28.07 30.41
N ASP A 324 -11.99 -27.38 30.24
CA ASP A 324 -11.92 -25.93 30.11
C ASP A 324 -11.88 -25.52 28.63
N ARG A 325 -12.69 -24.53 28.23
CA ARG A 325 -12.76 -24.05 26.84
C ARG A 325 -12.00 -22.74 26.73
N GLN A 326 -10.95 -22.73 25.94
CA GLN A 326 -10.01 -21.62 25.82
C GLN A 326 -10.03 -21.02 24.42
N GLN A 327 -9.71 -19.74 24.32
CA GLN A 327 -9.47 -19.06 23.06
C GLN A 327 -8.06 -18.46 23.04
N GLU A 328 -7.28 -18.80 22.02
CA GLU A 328 -5.93 -18.29 21.80
C GLU A 328 -5.89 -17.43 20.55
N ILE A 329 -5.39 -16.19 20.69
CA ILE A 329 -5.18 -15.24 19.59
C ILE A 329 -3.68 -15.08 19.38
N LYS A 330 -3.22 -15.33 18.16
CA LYS A 330 -1.81 -15.16 17.77
C LYS A 330 -1.71 -14.26 16.55
N ASP A 331 -1.01 -13.16 16.71
CA ASP A 331 -0.64 -12.26 15.61
C ASP A 331 0.74 -12.66 15.07
N ILE A 332 0.86 -12.80 13.75
CA ILE A 332 2.08 -13.18 13.04
C ILE A 332 2.34 -12.13 11.96
N SER A 333 3.58 -11.67 11.89
CA SER A 333 4.03 -10.81 10.79
C SER A 333 5.12 -11.53 10.01
N THR A 334 4.98 -11.55 8.69
CA THR A 334 5.96 -12.11 7.77
C THR A 334 6.45 -11.01 6.86
N THR A 335 7.76 -10.90 6.73
CA THR A 335 8.41 -9.89 5.90
C THR A 335 9.06 -10.54 4.68
N SER A 336 8.86 -9.95 3.51
CA SER A 336 9.47 -10.41 2.25
C SER A 336 9.92 -9.22 1.42
N ASN A 337 11.07 -9.33 0.78
CA ASN A 337 11.53 -8.33 -0.20
C ASN A 337 10.95 -8.68 -1.56
N ILE A 338 10.30 -7.69 -2.20
CA ILE A 338 9.65 -7.85 -3.48
C ILE A 338 10.26 -6.88 -4.48
N PHE A 339 10.59 -7.38 -5.67
CA PHE A 339 11.07 -6.56 -6.76
C PHE A 339 9.97 -5.66 -7.29
N LEU A 340 10.30 -4.40 -7.53
CA LEU A 340 9.43 -3.49 -8.25
C LEU A 340 9.46 -3.78 -9.74
N THR A 341 8.29 -3.89 -10.34
CA THR A 341 8.13 -4.25 -11.75
C THR A 341 7.66 -3.08 -12.60
N ASN A 342 8.10 -3.08 -13.85
CA ASN A 342 7.64 -2.17 -14.88
C ASN A 342 6.19 -2.53 -15.27
N PRO A 343 5.21 -1.61 -15.14
CA PRO A 343 3.82 -1.88 -15.52
C PRO A 343 3.65 -2.25 -17.00
N ALA A 344 4.52 -1.77 -17.89
CA ALA A 344 4.42 -2.01 -19.32
C ALA A 344 4.82 -3.45 -19.72
N THR A 345 5.69 -4.10 -18.94
CA THR A 345 6.23 -5.42 -19.28
C THR A 345 5.87 -6.51 -18.27
N GLY A 346 5.45 -6.12 -17.06
CA GLY A 346 5.26 -7.01 -15.92
C GLY A 346 6.56 -7.59 -15.35
N GLN A 347 7.73 -7.16 -15.83
CA GLN A 347 9.04 -7.65 -15.40
C GLN A 347 9.73 -6.66 -14.45
N PRO A 348 10.64 -7.11 -13.56
CA PRO A 348 11.42 -6.22 -12.72
C PRO A 348 12.23 -5.20 -13.53
N TYR A 349 12.34 -3.98 -13.01
CA TYR A 349 13.34 -3.03 -13.52
C TYR A 349 14.76 -3.56 -13.25
N ILE A 350 15.66 -3.36 -14.22
CA ILE A 350 17.06 -3.75 -14.13
C ILE A 350 17.92 -2.49 -14.17
N PHE A 351 18.50 -2.15 -13.03
CA PHE A 351 19.39 -1.02 -12.83
C PHE A 351 20.84 -1.41 -13.11
N GLN A 352 21.46 -0.74 -14.07
CA GLN A 352 22.90 -0.74 -14.26
C GLN A 352 23.48 0.48 -13.54
N HIS A 353 24.03 0.26 -12.36
CA HIS A 353 24.57 1.32 -11.51
C HIS A 353 25.93 1.77 -12.01
N VAL A 354 26.10 3.09 -12.09
CA VAL A 354 27.37 3.74 -12.42
C VAL A 354 27.73 4.68 -11.28
N THR A 355 28.94 4.57 -10.74
CA THR A 355 29.55 5.59 -9.88
C THR A 355 30.80 6.07 -10.58
N LEU A 356 30.75 7.30 -11.07
CA LEU A 356 31.79 7.81 -11.97
C LEU A 356 33.19 7.76 -11.34
N GLY A 357 34.14 7.12 -12.04
CA GLY A 357 35.51 6.98 -11.58
C GLY A 357 35.77 5.80 -10.64
N ALA A 358 34.75 4.97 -10.34
CA ALA A 358 34.97 3.69 -9.67
C ALA A 358 35.87 2.76 -10.53
N SER A 359 36.70 1.94 -9.88
CA SER A 359 37.59 1.00 -10.57
C SER A 359 36.87 -0.32 -10.81
N GLY A 360 36.71 -0.71 -12.08
CA GLY A 360 35.95 -1.91 -12.43
C GLY A 360 34.46 -1.79 -12.09
N GLY A 361 33.79 -2.94 -11.92
CA GLY A 361 32.37 -3.02 -11.60
C GLY A 361 31.64 -4.09 -12.41
N ASN A 362 30.51 -4.56 -11.90
CA ASN A 362 29.59 -5.46 -12.62
C ASN A 362 28.19 -4.86 -12.78
N GLY A 363 28.03 -3.56 -12.47
CA GLY A 363 26.78 -2.82 -12.63
C GLY A 363 25.78 -2.99 -11.50
N THR A 364 26.08 -3.82 -10.49
CA THR A 364 25.22 -3.90 -9.31
C THR A 364 25.37 -2.68 -8.42
N PHE A 365 24.40 -2.46 -7.54
CA PHE A 365 24.46 -1.37 -6.56
C PHE A 365 25.68 -1.48 -5.63
N GLU A 366 26.07 -2.68 -5.26
CA GLU A 366 27.20 -2.97 -4.37
C GLU A 366 28.56 -2.86 -5.09
N ASN A 367 28.57 -3.03 -6.41
CA ASN A 367 29.78 -2.97 -7.25
C ASN A 367 29.50 -2.27 -8.60
N PRO A 368 29.23 -0.95 -8.57
CA PRO A 368 28.80 -0.20 -9.74
C PRO A 368 29.92 -0.07 -10.77
N PHE A 369 29.57 0.14 -12.03
CA PHE A 369 30.54 0.48 -13.07
C PHE A 369 31.16 1.86 -12.83
N GLY A 370 32.41 2.03 -13.29
CA GLY A 370 33.11 3.32 -13.27
C GLY A 370 32.73 4.32 -14.36
N ILE A 371 32.15 3.85 -15.47
CA ILE A 371 31.82 4.66 -16.65
C ILE A 371 30.46 4.27 -17.23
N VAL A 372 29.81 5.23 -17.91
CA VAL A 372 28.48 5.06 -18.51
C VAL A 372 28.49 4.03 -19.65
N GLN A 373 29.53 4.01 -20.49
CA GLN A 373 29.60 3.09 -21.63
C GLN A 373 29.52 1.62 -21.21
N SER A 374 30.27 1.21 -20.18
CA SER A 374 30.22 -0.16 -19.66
C SER A 374 28.84 -0.55 -19.16
N ALA A 375 28.08 0.38 -18.57
CA ALA A 375 26.70 0.10 -18.19
C ALA A 375 25.81 -0.09 -19.42
N LEU A 376 25.92 0.80 -20.43
CA LEU A 376 25.15 0.71 -21.67
C LEU A 376 25.40 -0.61 -22.41
N ASP A 377 26.65 -1.09 -22.45
CA ASP A 377 27.03 -2.35 -23.10
C ASP A 377 26.35 -3.60 -22.48
N THR A 378 25.84 -3.48 -21.24
CA THR A 378 25.11 -4.56 -20.54
C THR A 378 23.60 -4.39 -20.54
N THR A 379 23.08 -3.28 -21.06
CA THR A 379 21.64 -3.05 -21.12
C THR A 379 20.96 -3.94 -22.15
N ARG A 380 19.68 -4.20 -21.91
CA ARG A 380 18.81 -4.94 -22.82
C ARG A 380 17.74 -3.97 -23.32
N SER A 381 17.49 -3.94 -24.62
CA SER A 381 16.42 -3.13 -25.24
C SER A 381 15.02 -3.73 -25.02
N ASP A 382 14.76 -4.30 -23.85
CA ASP A 382 13.48 -4.92 -23.51
C ASP A 382 12.50 -3.96 -22.81
N GLY A 383 12.93 -2.74 -22.49
CA GLY A 383 12.13 -1.72 -21.80
C GLY A 383 12.25 -1.73 -20.28
N ASN A 384 13.08 -2.62 -19.70
CA ASN A 384 13.26 -2.71 -18.25
C ASN A 384 14.59 -2.13 -17.77
N ALA A 385 15.52 -1.83 -18.69
CA ALA A 385 16.86 -1.39 -18.36
C ALA A 385 16.93 0.11 -18.02
N ILE A 386 17.56 0.42 -16.89
CA ILE A 386 17.85 1.78 -16.44
C ILE A 386 19.34 1.87 -16.13
N VAL A 387 20.08 2.72 -16.84
CA VAL A 387 21.44 3.12 -16.44
C VAL A 387 21.31 4.24 -15.42
N TYR A 388 21.72 3.99 -14.18
CA TYR A 388 21.55 4.93 -13.07
C TYR A 388 22.89 5.48 -12.58
N VAL A 389 23.14 6.75 -12.87
CA VAL A 389 24.46 7.38 -12.79
C VAL A 389 24.58 8.28 -11.56
N GLN A 390 25.51 7.93 -10.67
CA GLN A 390 25.96 8.74 -9.56
C GLN A 390 27.20 9.55 -9.97
N ALA A 391 27.21 10.82 -9.56
CA ALA A 391 28.41 11.66 -9.66
C ALA A 391 29.57 11.04 -8.88
N GLY A 392 30.80 11.35 -9.30
CA GLY A 392 32.02 10.80 -8.71
C GLY A 392 33.26 11.58 -9.16
N SER A 393 34.42 10.92 -9.23
CA SER A 393 35.72 11.59 -9.49
C SER A 393 36.06 11.80 -10.97
N ASN A 394 35.22 11.35 -11.91
CA ASN A 394 35.51 11.39 -13.34
C ASN A 394 35.46 12.84 -13.90
N PRO A 395 36.47 13.31 -14.67
CA PRO A 395 36.49 14.63 -15.30
C PRO A 395 35.42 14.88 -16.40
N GLY A 396 34.69 13.85 -16.83
CA GLY A 396 33.55 14.00 -17.76
C GLY A 396 33.15 12.70 -18.44
N ILE A 397 31.87 12.59 -18.81
CA ILE A 397 31.33 11.46 -19.57
C ILE A 397 31.51 11.77 -21.07
N PRO A 398 32.16 10.91 -21.87
CA PRO A 398 32.29 11.12 -23.32
C PRO A 398 30.93 11.00 -24.04
N ALA A 399 30.90 11.25 -25.36
CA ALA A 399 29.73 10.98 -26.17
C ALA A 399 29.30 9.49 -26.08
N PHE A 400 28.00 9.23 -26.10
CA PHE A 400 27.45 7.87 -26.09
C PHE A 400 26.09 7.81 -26.79
N THR A 401 25.65 6.59 -27.10
CA THR A 401 24.32 6.33 -27.66
C THR A 401 23.47 5.56 -26.64
N ILE A 402 22.24 6.01 -26.39
CA ILE A 402 21.25 5.28 -25.60
C ILE A 402 20.57 4.25 -26.51
N PRO A 403 20.67 2.94 -26.23
CA PRO A 403 19.98 1.89 -26.99
C PRO A 403 18.47 2.03 -26.93
N ASP A 404 17.74 1.40 -27.87
CA ASP A 404 16.27 1.42 -27.85
C ASP A 404 15.74 0.95 -26.50
N ARG A 405 14.67 1.59 -26.00
CA ARG A 405 13.94 1.18 -24.80
C ARG A 405 14.79 1.17 -23.52
N VAL A 406 15.82 2.04 -23.45
CA VAL A 406 16.69 2.22 -22.28
C VAL A 406 16.53 3.63 -21.71
N GLN A 407 16.53 3.73 -20.38
CA GLN A 407 16.56 5.00 -19.68
C GLN A 407 17.96 5.26 -19.11
N VAL A 408 18.49 6.46 -19.30
CA VAL A 408 19.73 6.93 -18.66
C VAL A 408 19.38 8.08 -17.73
N LEU A 409 19.45 7.79 -16.44
CA LEU A 409 19.01 8.68 -15.37
C LEU A 409 20.20 8.95 -14.45
N SER A 410 20.33 10.17 -13.95
CA SER A 410 21.30 10.48 -12.91
C SER A 410 20.64 10.66 -11.54
N THR A 411 21.46 10.67 -10.48
CA THR A 411 21.05 11.06 -9.13
C THR A 411 20.86 12.56 -8.92
N GLY A 412 21.19 13.41 -9.91
CA GLY A 412 21.15 14.87 -9.78
C GLY A 412 19.76 15.40 -9.50
N ALA A 413 18.84 15.19 -10.45
CA ALA A 413 17.43 15.54 -10.33
C ALA A 413 16.64 14.47 -9.56
N ILE A 414 15.45 14.81 -9.07
CA ILE A 414 14.49 13.84 -8.54
C ILE A 414 14.01 12.96 -9.68
N GLN A 415 14.09 11.63 -9.50
CA GLN A 415 13.71 10.66 -10.52
C GLN A 415 12.43 9.94 -10.10
N PRO A 416 11.25 10.32 -10.62
CA PRO A 416 10.03 9.56 -10.40
C PRO A 416 10.11 8.21 -11.14
N LEU A 417 9.56 7.16 -10.53
CA LEU A 417 9.42 5.86 -11.18
C LEU A 417 7.99 5.35 -11.06
N VAL A 418 7.39 5.00 -12.19
CA VAL A 418 6.09 4.33 -12.21
C VAL A 418 6.37 2.83 -12.14
N ALA A 419 5.94 2.17 -11.06
CA ALA A 419 6.11 0.73 -10.90
C ALA A 419 4.85 0.06 -10.35
N THR A 420 4.83 -1.27 -10.41
CA THR A 420 3.82 -2.08 -9.72
C THR A 420 4.45 -2.97 -8.67
N LEU A 421 3.65 -3.28 -7.63
CA LEU A 421 3.94 -4.28 -6.62
C LEU A 421 2.88 -5.37 -6.71
N ASN A 422 3.29 -6.60 -7.00
CA ASN A 422 2.36 -7.72 -7.22
C ASN A 422 1.25 -7.39 -8.25
N GLY A 423 1.59 -6.63 -9.29
CA GLY A 423 0.67 -6.20 -10.35
C GLY A 423 -0.24 -5.02 -9.98
N GLN A 424 -0.14 -4.47 -8.78
CA GLN A 424 -0.88 -3.26 -8.37
C GLN A 424 -0.02 -2.01 -8.54
N PRO A 425 -0.53 -0.91 -9.16
CA PRO A 425 0.21 0.33 -9.28
C PRO A 425 0.67 0.87 -7.93
N LEU A 426 1.95 1.25 -7.85
CA LEU A 426 2.50 2.03 -6.74
C LEU A 426 2.62 3.49 -7.19
N PRO A 427 1.67 4.37 -6.81
CA PRO A 427 1.72 5.76 -7.23
C PRO A 427 2.83 6.52 -6.51
N GLY A 428 3.67 7.20 -7.29
CA GLY A 428 4.38 8.40 -6.83
C GLY A 428 5.57 8.20 -5.89
N PHE A 429 6.44 7.23 -6.13
CA PHE A 429 7.73 7.15 -5.42
C PHE A 429 8.91 7.59 -6.28
N GLN A 430 9.96 8.06 -5.61
CA GLN A 430 11.22 8.46 -6.24
C GLN A 430 12.25 7.34 -6.14
N ILE A 431 13.10 7.20 -7.15
CA ILE A 431 14.22 6.27 -7.14
C ILE A 431 15.17 6.66 -5.99
N PRO A 432 15.67 5.71 -5.16
CA PRO A 432 16.57 6.03 -4.06
C PRO A 432 17.81 6.79 -4.54
N ARG A 433 18.30 7.72 -3.72
CA ARG A 433 19.44 8.62 -4.01
C ARG A 433 19.22 9.64 -5.13
N SER A 434 18.03 9.74 -5.74
CA SER A 434 17.73 10.82 -6.67
C SER A 434 17.55 12.16 -5.92
N GLY A 435 17.66 13.28 -6.62
CA GLY A 435 17.55 14.61 -6.02
C GLY A 435 18.77 15.07 -5.24
N SER A 436 19.96 14.53 -5.52
CA SER A 436 21.22 14.93 -4.87
C SER A 436 21.67 16.37 -5.16
N GLY A 437 21.14 16.99 -6.23
CA GLY A 437 21.56 18.30 -6.70
C GLY A 437 22.92 18.32 -7.42
N VAL A 438 23.61 17.17 -7.52
CA VAL A 438 24.90 17.04 -8.21
C VAL A 438 24.69 16.34 -9.55
N PHE A 439 24.87 17.10 -10.65
CA PHE A 439 24.60 16.64 -12.01
C PHE A 439 25.89 16.12 -12.66
N PRO A 440 25.99 14.83 -13.04
CA PRO A 440 27.13 14.34 -13.80
C PRO A 440 27.28 15.10 -15.12
N THR A 441 28.52 15.40 -15.50
CA THR A 441 28.82 16.20 -16.69
C THR A 441 29.17 15.30 -17.88
N ILE A 442 28.51 15.52 -19.01
CA ILE A 442 28.74 14.90 -20.32
C ILE A 442 29.42 15.93 -21.21
N ASN A 443 30.56 15.56 -21.81
CA ASN A 443 31.40 16.43 -22.65
C ASN A 443 31.27 16.11 -24.16
N GLY A 444 30.22 15.41 -24.55
CA GLY A 444 29.96 15.00 -25.92
C GLY A 444 28.47 14.87 -26.21
N THR A 445 28.13 14.62 -27.47
CA THR A 445 26.74 14.44 -27.89
C THR A 445 26.16 13.15 -27.30
N VAL A 446 24.94 13.25 -26.75
CA VAL A 446 24.12 12.08 -26.42
C VAL A 446 23.21 11.75 -27.59
N THR A 447 23.44 10.59 -28.21
CA THR A 447 22.57 10.11 -29.29
C THR A 447 21.47 9.22 -28.72
N MET A 448 20.21 9.51 -29.02
CA MET A 448 19.06 8.77 -28.49
C MET A 448 18.40 7.91 -29.57
N ARG A 449 18.08 6.66 -29.23
CA ARG A 449 17.26 5.75 -30.05
C ARG A 449 15.79 5.73 -29.58
N SER A 450 14.97 4.83 -30.11
CA SER A 450 13.53 4.81 -29.85
C SER A 450 13.20 4.42 -28.41
N ASP A 451 12.20 5.07 -27.85
CA ASP A 451 11.64 4.84 -26.52
C ASP A 451 12.68 5.02 -25.40
N THR A 452 13.49 6.07 -25.52
CA THR A 452 14.58 6.36 -24.58
C THR A 452 14.31 7.59 -23.72
N VAL A 453 14.92 7.62 -22.54
CA VAL A 453 14.84 8.72 -21.58
C VAL A 453 16.24 9.17 -21.21
N LEU A 454 16.51 10.48 -21.23
CA LEU A 454 17.72 11.10 -20.69
C LEU A 454 17.34 12.11 -19.61
N SER A 455 17.86 11.93 -18.39
CA SER A 455 17.57 12.86 -17.30
C SER A 455 18.66 13.08 -16.27
N GLY A 456 18.80 14.34 -15.84
CA GLY A 456 19.60 14.74 -14.69
C GLY A 456 21.07 15.00 -15.01
N PHE A 457 21.41 15.34 -16.26
CA PHE A 457 22.81 15.56 -16.65
C PHE A 457 23.09 17.03 -16.91
N THR A 458 24.35 17.41 -16.67
CA THR A 458 24.93 18.57 -17.35
C THR A 458 25.54 18.06 -18.66
N ILE A 459 25.21 18.65 -19.79
CA ILE A 459 25.86 18.45 -21.08
C ILE A 459 26.59 19.74 -21.41
N ALA A 460 27.91 19.72 -21.40
CA ALA A 460 28.73 20.92 -21.53
C ALA A 460 29.79 20.73 -22.61
N SER A 461 29.98 21.74 -23.47
CA SER A 461 31.08 21.74 -24.44
C SER A 461 31.08 20.54 -25.40
N ALA A 462 29.88 20.04 -25.74
CA ALA A 462 29.74 19.02 -26.78
C ALA A 462 30.25 19.57 -28.13
N THR A 463 31.03 18.77 -28.86
CA THR A 463 31.61 19.14 -30.16
C THR A 463 30.59 19.17 -31.31
N GLY A 464 29.33 18.80 -31.04
CA GLY A 464 28.19 18.92 -31.94
C GLY A 464 26.97 19.30 -31.12
N ALA A 465 25.81 18.72 -31.45
CA ALA A 465 24.61 18.92 -30.65
C ALA A 465 24.78 18.38 -29.22
N GLY A 466 24.10 18.95 -28.23
CA GLY A 466 24.09 18.40 -26.87
C GLY A 466 23.40 17.04 -26.83
N VAL A 467 22.19 16.98 -27.37
CA VAL A 467 21.40 15.75 -27.58
C VAL A 467 21.00 15.65 -29.05
N ALA A 468 21.09 14.46 -29.63
CA ALA A 468 20.70 14.20 -31.01
C ALA A 468 19.84 12.94 -31.16
N PHE A 469 18.84 12.97 -32.04
CA PHE A 469 18.08 11.77 -32.43
C PHE A 469 17.57 11.86 -33.87
N THR A 470 17.46 10.71 -34.54
CA THR A 470 17.00 10.63 -35.93
C THR A 470 16.23 9.35 -36.19
N ASN A 471 15.05 9.45 -36.81
CA ASN A 471 14.19 8.33 -37.20
C ASN A 471 13.85 7.40 -36.01
N VAL A 472 13.21 7.96 -34.98
CA VAL A 472 12.90 7.27 -33.72
C VAL A 472 11.40 7.29 -33.42
N ASN A 473 10.91 6.34 -32.62
CA ASN A 473 9.52 6.37 -32.17
C ASN A 473 9.29 7.49 -31.13
N SER A 474 9.75 7.28 -29.90
CA SER A 474 9.61 8.26 -28.83
C SER A 474 10.94 8.60 -28.15
N VAL A 475 11.11 9.85 -27.72
CA VAL A 475 12.24 10.28 -26.88
C VAL A 475 11.75 11.23 -25.78
N GLU A 476 12.36 11.12 -24.59
CA GLU A 476 12.14 12.04 -23.49
C GLU A 476 13.47 12.60 -22.98
N VAL A 477 13.61 13.93 -23.01
CA VAL A 477 14.76 14.65 -22.47
C VAL A 477 14.26 15.55 -21.37
N ARG A 478 14.70 15.32 -20.12
CA ARG A 478 14.21 16.11 -18.99
C ARG A 478 15.20 16.40 -17.89
N ASP A 479 15.03 17.54 -17.23
CA ASP A 479 15.82 17.91 -16.06
C ASP A 479 17.34 17.96 -16.37
N ASN A 480 17.73 18.40 -17.57
CA ASN A 480 19.12 18.52 -17.98
C ASN A 480 19.56 19.99 -18.08
N PHE A 481 20.84 20.25 -17.84
CA PHE A 481 21.51 21.51 -18.15
C PHE A 481 22.36 21.32 -19.40
N ILE A 482 21.98 21.92 -20.53
CA ILE A 482 22.70 21.81 -21.79
C ILE A 482 23.35 23.16 -22.09
N ARG A 483 24.67 23.21 -22.22
CA ARG A 483 25.37 24.49 -22.41
C ARG A 483 26.64 24.43 -23.23
N ASN A 484 26.97 25.55 -23.87
CA ASN A 484 28.21 25.72 -24.64
C ASN A 484 28.39 24.65 -25.72
N THR A 485 27.30 24.22 -26.37
CA THR A 485 27.37 23.23 -27.45
C THR A 485 27.91 23.89 -28.71
N ALA A 486 28.75 23.16 -29.46
CA ALA A 486 29.32 23.66 -30.71
C ALA A 486 28.29 23.75 -31.85
N ASP A 487 27.10 23.18 -31.67
CA ASP A 487 25.92 23.27 -32.54
C ASP A 487 24.66 23.43 -31.66
N THR A 488 23.55 22.78 -32.01
CA THR A 488 22.24 22.88 -31.37
C THR A 488 22.22 22.26 -29.96
N GLY A 489 21.45 22.82 -29.03
CA GLY A 489 21.26 22.20 -27.71
C GLY A 489 20.62 20.80 -27.81
N ILE A 490 19.44 20.72 -28.42
CA ILE A 490 18.73 19.47 -28.71
C ILE A 490 18.33 19.43 -30.20
N LEU A 491 18.87 18.46 -30.94
CA LEU A 491 18.64 18.27 -32.38
C LEU A 491 17.84 16.98 -32.64
N GLY A 492 16.69 17.10 -33.29
CA GLY A 492 15.81 15.98 -33.58
C GLY A 492 15.29 15.96 -35.01
N ASN A 493 15.26 14.79 -35.66
CA ASN A 493 14.64 14.64 -36.98
C ASN A 493 13.87 13.32 -37.11
N GLY A 494 12.60 13.36 -37.54
CA GLY A 494 11.83 12.16 -37.85
C GLY A 494 11.43 11.36 -36.61
N ALA A 495 10.86 12.00 -35.59
CA ALA A 495 10.37 11.33 -34.39
C ALA A 495 8.83 11.31 -34.31
N THR A 496 8.23 10.21 -33.87
CA THR A 496 6.77 10.14 -33.64
C THR A 496 6.36 10.96 -32.42
N THR A 497 7.11 10.90 -31.33
CA THR A 497 6.83 11.65 -30.09
C THR A 497 8.11 12.19 -29.47
N VAL A 498 8.12 13.48 -29.13
CA VAL A 498 9.22 14.16 -28.45
C VAL A 498 8.69 14.86 -27.20
N ASN A 499 9.25 14.53 -26.04
CA ASN A 499 8.96 15.17 -24.77
C ASN A 499 10.21 15.88 -24.24
N LEU A 500 10.19 17.21 -24.19
CA LEU A 500 11.28 18.03 -23.66
C LEU A 500 10.78 18.77 -22.42
N LEU A 501 11.23 18.37 -21.24
CA LEU A 501 10.64 18.82 -19.97
C LEU A 501 11.70 19.39 -19.03
N ARG A 502 11.54 20.63 -18.58
CA ARG A 502 12.40 21.21 -17.52
C ARG A 502 13.90 21.16 -17.83
N ASN A 503 14.27 21.32 -19.10
CA ASN A 503 15.67 21.48 -19.48
C ASN A 503 16.05 22.97 -19.43
N GLN A 504 17.28 23.23 -19.04
CA GLN A 504 17.91 24.55 -19.18
C GLN A 504 18.96 24.46 -20.27
N ILE A 505 18.73 25.17 -21.36
CA ILE A 505 19.56 25.18 -22.56
C ILE A 505 20.12 26.59 -22.70
N ASP A 506 21.45 26.72 -22.73
CA ASP A 506 22.10 28.02 -22.70
C ASP A 506 23.36 28.07 -23.58
N SER A 507 23.62 29.18 -24.26
CA SER A 507 24.90 29.40 -24.94
C SER A 507 25.19 28.33 -26.00
N THR A 508 24.23 28.02 -26.86
CA THR A 508 24.38 27.05 -27.97
C THR A 508 24.82 27.79 -29.24
N ASN A 509 25.76 27.25 -30.02
CA ASN A 509 26.24 27.91 -31.24
C ASN A 509 25.25 27.89 -32.42
N ASN A 510 24.11 27.23 -32.25
CA ASN A 510 23.01 27.25 -33.21
C ASN A 510 21.68 27.35 -32.44
N GLN A 511 20.61 26.64 -32.84
CA GLN A 511 19.36 26.69 -32.09
C GLN A 511 19.48 26.08 -30.70
N GLY A 512 18.64 26.54 -29.76
CA GLY A 512 18.52 25.88 -28.47
C GLY A 512 17.88 24.50 -28.63
N ILE A 513 16.75 24.47 -29.32
CA ILE A 513 16.02 23.25 -29.70
C ILE A 513 15.72 23.33 -31.20
N PHE A 514 16.12 22.33 -31.97
CA PHE A 514 15.74 22.20 -33.38
C PHE A 514 15.12 20.83 -33.64
N LEU A 515 13.85 20.84 -34.05
CA LEU A 515 13.09 19.64 -34.33
C LEU A 515 12.56 19.63 -35.77
N GLN A 516 12.74 18.51 -36.46
CA GLN A 516 12.32 18.35 -37.85
C GLN A 516 11.45 17.12 -38.04
N ASN A 517 10.40 17.23 -38.86
CA ASN A 517 9.52 16.12 -39.24
C ASN A 517 8.99 15.32 -38.03
N ILE A 518 8.41 16.03 -37.06
CA ILE A 518 7.91 15.45 -35.81
C ILE A 518 6.41 15.18 -35.89
N GLY A 519 5.97 14.05 -35.33
CA GLY A 519 4.55 13.76 -35.09
C GLY A 519 3.97 14.61 -33.96
N THR A 520 4.38 14.33 -32.72
CA THR A 520 3.97 15.09 -31.53
C THR A 520 5.18 15.66 -30.81
N ALA A 521 5.14 16.95 -30.47
CA ALA A 521 6.17 17.60 -29.67
C ALA A 521 5.54 18.29 -28.44
N THR A 522 5.94 17.88 -27.24
CA THR A 522 5.59 18.54 -25.99
C THR A 522 6.85 19.16 -25.39
N ILE A 523 6.92 20.48 -25.40
CA ILE A 523 8.06 21.26 -24.87
C ILE A 523 7.52 22.11 -23.73
N THR A 524 7.82 21.69 -22.50
CA THR A 524 7.20 22.27 -21.30
C THR A 524 8.19 22.61 -20.21
N ASN A 525 8.04 23.80 -19.62
CA ASN A 525 8.87 24.30 -18.51
C ASN A 525 10.37 24.37 -18.84
N ASN A 526 10.76 24.53 -20.10
CA ASN A 526 12.17 24.67 -20.47
C ASN A 526 12.61 26.14 -20.39
N VAL A 527 13.89 26.34 -20.13
CA VAL A 527 14.57 27.63 -20.25
C VAL A 527 15.53 27.52 -21.43
N VAL A 528 15.37 28.38 -22.42
CA VAL A 528 16.25 28.44 -23.60
C VAL A 528 16.80 29.84 -23.75
N SER A 529 18.11 30.00 -23.67
CA SER A 529 18.75 31.31 -23.74
C SER A 529 20.09 31.36 -24.46
N ASN A 530 20.45 32.57 -24.89
CA ASN A 530 21.79 32.89 -25.37
C ASN A 530 22.26 32.01 -26.54
N THR A 531 21.36 31.60 -27.43
CA THR A 531 21.78 31.00 -28.71
C THR A 531 22.65 31.98 -29.49
N ILE A 532 23.58 31.45 -30.27
CA ILE A 532 24.56 32.22 -31.05
C ILE A 532 24.40 31.86 -32.53
N GLU A 533 24.77 32.78 -33.41
CA GLU A 533 24.83 32.53 -34.85
C GLU A 533 26.05 31.67 -35.22
N SER A 534 25.81 30.50 -35.83
CA SER A 534 26.89 29.67 -36.41
C SER A 534 27.37 30.21 -37.77
N VAL A 535 26.44 30.76 -38.56
CA VAL A 535 26.63 31.34 -39.90
C VAL A 535 25.44 32.23 -40.23
N ALA A 536 25.71 33.42 -40.77
CA ALA A 536 24.68 34.36 -41.22
C ALA A 536 23.94 33.82 -42.44
N ASP A 537 22.70 33.38 -42.23
CA ASP A 537 21.82 32.90 -43.30
C ASP A 537 20.52 33.72 -43.34
N ASP A 538 20.13 34.14 -44.55
CA ASP A 538 19.07 35.12 -44.81
C ASP A 538 17.72 34.46 -45.20
N GLU A 539 17.48 33.21 -44.79
CA GLU A 539 16.26 32.47 -45.14
C GLU A 539 15.37 32.22 -43.90
N LEU A 540 14.07 32.55 -43.99
CA LEU A 540 13.08 32.43 -42.90
C LEU A 540 12.84 30.99 -42.41
N LEU A 541 13.29 29.98 -43.16
CA LEU A 541 13.07 28.55 -42.84
C LEU A 541 14.36 27.78 -42.51
N THR A 542 15.51 28.44 -42.57
CA THR A 542 16.85 27.87 -42.37
C THR A 542 17.79 28.79 -41.59
N ALA A 543 17.28 29.91 -41.05
CA ALA A 543 18.06 30.81 -40.20
C ALA A 543 18.61 30.08 -38.98
N ASN A 544 19.78 30.52 -38.50
CA ASN A 544 20.46 29.93 -37.34
C ASN A 544 20.21 30.76 -36.08
N GLY A 545 20.35 30.13 -34.92
CA GLY A 545 20.34 30.84 -33.63
C GLY A 545 18.95 31.16 -33.05
N GLN A 546 17.88 30.47 -33.46
CA GLN A 546 16.59 30.58 -32.77
C GLN A 546 16.63 29.91 -31.39
N GLY A 547 15.79 30.37 -30.47
CA GLY A 547 15.55 29.64 -29.22
C GLY A 547 15.01 28.24 -29.51
N ILE A 548 13.83 28.18 -30.14
CA ILE A 548 13.17 26.93 -30.53
C ILE A 548 12.77 27.01 -32.00
N ALA A 549 13.27 26.08 -32.81
CA ALA A 549 12.88 25.92 -34.21
C ALA A 549 12.20 24.57 -34.44
N ILE A 550 11.05 24.57 -35.11
CA ILE A 550 10.30 23.36 -35.49
C ILE A 550 9.95 23.42 -36.96
N VAL A 551 10.41 22.42 -37.73
CA VAL A 551 10.23 22.39 -39.18
C VAL A 551 9.65 21.07 -39.65
N ASN A 552 8.42 21.09 -40.17
CA ASN A 552 7.81 19.89 -40.77
C ASN A 552 7.60 20.09 -42.28
N SER A 553 8.10 19.13 -43.04
CA SER A 553 7.97 19.10 -44.50
C SER A 553 6.81 18.21 -45.01
N ALA A 554 6.27 17.37 -44.14
CA ALA A 554 5.14 16.48 -44.40
C ALA A 554 4.54 15.98 -43.08
N GLY A 555 3.33 15.41 -43.16
CA GLY A 555 2.66 14.75 -42.04
C GLY A 555 2.05 15.71 -41.01
N GLN A 556 1.39 15.13 -40.01
CA GLN A 556 0.74 15.88 -38.93
C GLN A 556 1.73 16.21 -37.81
N LEU A 557 1.79 17.48 -37.42
CA LEU A 557 2.46 18.00 -36.22
C LEU A 557 1.44 18.37 -35.15
N ASP A 558 1.50 17.74 -33.98
CA ASP A 558 0.80 18.18 -32.78
C ASP A 558 1.80 18.81 -31.80
N LEU A 559 1.83 20.13 -31.75
CA LEU A 559 2.80 20.92 -31.01
C LEU A 559 2.18 21.56 -29.77
N ASN A 560 2.80 21.32 -28.61
CA ASN A 560 2.53 22.01 -27.36
C ASN A 560 3.82 22.69 -26.84
N LEU A 561 3.83 24.03 -26.85
CA LEU A 561 4.85 24.88 -26.23
C LEU A 561 4.24 25.53 -24.99
N ILE A 562 4.55 25.03 -23.80
CA ILE A 562 3.85 25.43 -22.57
C ILE A 562 4.83 25.85 -21.47
N ASN A 563 4.59 27.01 -20.83
CA ASN A 563 5.36 27.47 -19.66
C ASN A 563 6.88 27.57 -19.89
N ASN A 564 7.35 27.84 -21.11
CA ASN A 564 8.77 27.99 -21.39
C ASN A 564 9.25 29.44 -21.19
N GLN A 565 10.53 29.60 -20.88
CA GLN A 565 11.23 30.89 -20.88
C GLN A 565 12.23 30.89 -22.02
N ILE A 566 12.05 31.78 -23.00
CA ILE A 566 12.83 31.83 -24.23
C ILE A 566 13.38 33.25 -24.35
N ARG A 567 14.68 33.42 -24.12
CA ARG A 567 15.25 34.76 -23.98
C ARG A 567 16.65 34.96 -24.50
N ALA A 568 16.95 36.18 -24.96
CA ALA A 568 18.30 36.56 -25.38
C ALA A 568 18.88 35.64 -26.47
N ASN A 569 18.02 35.07 -27.30
CA ASN A 569 18.43 34.24 -28.43
C ASN A 569 18.82 35.14 -29.62
N PHE A 570 19.79 34.70 -30.41
CA PHE A 570 20.34 35.49 -31.50
C PHE A 570 19.30 35.89 -32.56
N SER A 571 18.43 34.95 -32.93
CA SER A 571 17.33 35.14 -33.89
C SER A 571 15.99 34.99 -33.16
N ASP A 572 14.97 34.41 -33.80
CA ASP A 572 13.62 34.32 -33.27
C ASP A 572 13.59 33.55 -31.95
N GLY A 573 12.69 33.94 -31.05
CA GLY A 573 12.40 33.13 -29.87
C GLY A 573 11.89 31.75 -30.26
N VAL A 574 10.81 31.74 -31.06
CA VAL A 574 10.18 30.54 -31.59
C VAL A 574 10.01 30.68 -33.10
N LEU A 575 10.50 29.71 -33.86
CA LEU A 575 10.27 29.58 -35.31
C LEU A 575 9.52 28.27 -35.59
N ILE A 576 8.40 28.37 -36.31
CA ILE A 576 7.66 27.22 -36.81
C ILE A 576 7.58 27.33 -38.34
N GLY A 577 8.30 26.45 -39.03
CA GLY A 577 8.29 26.35 -40.48
C GLY A 577 7.52 25.13 -40.96
N LEU A 578 6.41 25.33 -41.66
CA LEU A 578 5.69 24.24 -42.31
C LEU A 578 5.77 24.41 -43.82
N THR A 579 6.42 23.48 -44.48
CA THR A 579 6.53 23.47 -45.94
C THR A 579 5.88 22.23 -46.48
N GLY A 580 4.94 22.38 -47.41
CA GLY A 580 4.47 21.24 -48.21
C GLY A 580 5.45 20.82 -49.31
N ARG A 581 5.00 19.98 -50.26
CA ARG A 581 5.69 19.71 -51.53
C ARG A 581 4.83 20.14 -52.72
N ALA A 582 5.45 20.70 -53.74
CA ALA A 582 4.81 20.99 -55.02
C ALA A 582 4.37 19.66 -55.68
N SER A 583 3.07 19.35 -55.62
CA SER A 583 2.40 18.20 -56.27
C SER A 583 2.54 16.81 -55.58
N GLY A 584 1.51 16.45 -54.82
CA GLY A 584 0.75 15.19 -54.95
C GLY A 584 1.40 13.83 -54.60
N THR A 585 2.67 13.78 -54.20
CA THR A 585 3.39 12.51 -53.95
C THR A 585 3.59 12.16 -52.48
N THR A 586 3.39 13.11 -51.57
CA THR A 586 3.42 12.95 -50.10
C THR A 586 2.31 13.78 -49.45
N PRO A 587 1.80 13.41 -48.27
CA PRO A 587 0.84 14.22 -47.54
C PRO A 587 1.41 15.61 -47.20
N ALA A 588 0.59 16.66 -47.33
CA ALA A 588 0.95 18.01 -46.90
C ALA A 588 1.37 18.05 -45.41
N ALA A 589 2.21 19.02 -45.04
CA ALA A 589 2.48 19.31 -43.64
C ALA A 589 1.21 19.90 -43.00
N THR A 590 0.63 19.19 -42.04
CA THR A 590 -0.54 19.64 -41.29
C THR A 590 -0.18 19.85 -39.82
N ALA A 591 -0.79 20.82 -39.14
CA ALA A 591 -0.44 21.08 -37.73
C ALA A 591 -1.61 21.51 -36.83
N ASN A 592 -1.55 21.08 -35.58
CA ASN A 592 -2.21 21.70 -34.44
C ASN A 592 -1.13 22.31 -33.54
N ILE A 593 -1.22 23.60 -33.26
CA ILE A 593 -0.19 24.36 -32.57
C ILE A 593 -0.82 25.05 -31.35
N ASN A 594 -0.31 24.71 -30.16
CA ASN A 594 -0.65 25.37 -28.91
C ASN A 594 0.61 25.99 -28.29
N ILE A 595 0.62 27.31 -28.16
CA ILE A 595 1.69 28.09 -27.54
C ILE A 595 1.07 28.84 -26.36
N SER A 596 1.28 28.36 -25.14
CA SER A 596 0.62 28.93 -23.97
C SER A 596 1.54 29.19 -22.77
N ASN A 597 1.27 30.29 -22.08
CA ASN A 597 1.95 30.66 -20.83
C ASN A 597 3.48 30.78 -20.93
N ASN A 598 4.01 31.08 -22.12
CA ASN A 598 5.45 31.26 -22.32
C ASN A 598 5.86 32.72 -22.07
N THR A 599 7.11 32.90 -21.64
CA THR A 599 7.80 34.20 -21.64
C THR A 599 8.83 34.19 -22.75
N ILE A 600 8.66 35.07 -23.74
CA ILE A 600 9.49 35.16 -24.94
C ILE A 600 10.02 36.60 -25.03
N GLU A 601 11.29 36.79 -24.70
CA GLU A 601 11.82 38.14 -24.48
C GLU A 601 13.24 38.38 -24.97
N ASN A 602 13.53 39.60 -25.42
CA ASN A 602 14.89 40.02 -25.77
C ASN A 602 15.55 39.12 -26.83
N ASN A 603 14.77 38.46 -27.70
CA ASN A 603 15.31 37.67 -28.80
C ASN A 603 15.55 38.59 -30.01
N GLY A 604 16.57 38.31 -30.82
CA GLY A 604 17.02 39.22 -31.88
C GLY A 604 18.02 40.25 -31.39
N GLY A 605 19.10 40.42 -32.14
CA GLY A 605 20.15 41.42 -31.88
C GLY A 605 19.88 42.78 -32.53
N ALA A 606 20.76 43.76 -32.25
CA ALA A 606 20.70 45.11 -32.85
C ALA A 606 20.97 45.11 -34.37
N THR A 607 21.62 44.07 -34.91
CA THR A 607 21.85 43.82 -36.34
C THR A 607 22.43 42.40 -36.53
N PRO A 608 21.99 41.59 -37.51
CA PRO A 608 20.81 41.82 -38.36
C PRO A 608 19.52 41.79 -37.52
N VAL A 609 18.50 42.53 -37.96
CA VAL A 609 17.25 42.79 -37.22
C VAL A 609 16.30 41.59 -37.21
N ARG A 610 16.80 40.36 -37.41
CA ARG A 610 15.96 39.16 -37.29
C ARG A 610 15.79 38.85 -35.82
N GLY A 611 14.56 38.55 -35.41
CA GLY A 611 14.28 38.22 -34.02
C GLY A 611 12.85 38.45 -33.65
N ASP A 612 11.96 37.70 -34.29
CA ASP A 612 10.56 37.66 -33.88
C ASP A 612 10.45 36.99 -32.51
N GLY A 613 9.45 37.38 -31.72
CA GLY A 613 9.07 36.56 -30.57
C GLY A 613 8.63 35.18 -31.04
N ILE A 614 7.61 35.15 -31.91
CA ILE A 614 7.09 33.93 -32.54
C ILE A 614 6.95 34.15 -34.04
N ALA A 615 7.70 33.41 -34.84
CA ALA A 615 7.58 33.36 -36.30
C ALA A 615 6.88 32.06 -36.74
N ILE A 616 5.85 32.16 -37.58
CA ILE A 616 5.17 31.02 -38.20
C ILE A 616 5.17 31.20 -39.72
N GLY A 617 5.92 30.36 -40.40
CA GLY A 617 6.06 30.36 -41.85
C GLY A 617 5.34 29.18 -42.50
N LEU A 618 4.36 29.43 -43.37
CA LEU A 618 3.68 28.41 -44.16
C LEU A 618 4.02 28.54 -45.65
N GLY A 619 4.57 27.47 -46.22
CA GLY A 619 4.87 27.35 -47.63
C GLY A 619 4.01 26.30 -48.33
N GLN A 620 3.82 26.47 -49.64
CA GLN A 620 3.21 25.46 -50.53
C GLN A 620 1.79 25.09 -50.08
N ASP A 621 1.46 23.81 -49.86
CA ASP A 621 0.12 23.34 -49.46
C ASP A 621 -0.01 23.05 -47.94
N ALA A 622 0.87 23.59 -47.10
CA ALA A 622 0.84 23.40 -45.65
C ALA A 622 -0.46 23.93 -45.00
N VAL A 623 -0.94 23.23 -43.97
CA VAL A 623 -2.20 23.55 -43.28
C VAL A 623 -2.02 23.59 -41.77
N VAL A 624 -2.32 24.73 -41.13
CA VAL A 624 -2.51 24.81 -39.69
C VAL A 624 -4.01 24.76 -39.40
N ASN A 625 -4.46 23.62 -38.88
CA ASN A 625 -5.88 23.37 -38.60
C ASN A 625 -6.35 24.17 -37.38
N ASN A 626 -5.54 24.16 -36.32
CA ASN A 626 -5.82 24.86 -35.07
C ASN A 626 -4.54 25.53 -34.57
N LEU A 627 -4.49 26.85 -34.62
CA LEU A 627 -3.49 27.65 -33.91
C LEU A 627 -4.12 28.26 -32.65
N LEU A 628 -3.46 28.09 -31.51
CA LEU A 628 -3.76 28.78 -30.28
C LEU A 628 -2.47 29.39 -29.71
N ILE A 629 -2.40 30.71 -29.65
CA ILE A 629 -1.33 31.44 -28.96
C ILE A 629 -1.98 32.19 -27.80
N GLU A 630 -1.80 31.73 -26.57
CA GLU A 630 -2.49 32.33 -25.42
C GLU A 630 -1.68 32.54 -24.15
N ASN A 631 -2.03 33.58 -23.40
CA ASN A 631 -1.44 33.87 -22.09
C ASN A 631 0.10 34.01 -22.12
N ASN A 632 0.69 34.36 -23.27
CA ASN A 632 2.12 34.54 -23.40
C ASN A 632 2.51 36.00 -23.09
N THR A 633 3.73 36.17 -22.57
CA THR A 633 4.40 37.47 -22.47
C THR A 633 5.48 37.53 -23.55
N ILE A 634 5.30 38.40 -24.54
CA ILE A 634 6.17 38.52 -25.71
C ILE A 634 6.69 39.95 -25.78
N ARG A 635 7.96 40.19 -25.47
CA ARG A 635 8.45 41.56 -25.37
C ARG A 635 9.92 41.79 -25.67
N ASN A 636 10.24 43.03 -26.06
CA ASN A 636 11.61 43.46 -26.33
C ASN A 636 12.32 42.62 -27.40
N ASN A 637 11.58 41.95 -28.28
CA ASN A 637 12.19 41.19 -29.36
C ASN A 637 12.62 42.15 -30.48
N GLY A 638 13.66 41.80 -31.24
CA GLY A 638 14.31 42.65 -32.22
C GLY A 638 13.41 43.02 -33.40
N ASP A 639 12.43 42.18 -33.71
CA ASP A 639 11.52 42.36 -34.84
C ASP A 639 10.04 42.35 -34.41
N GLU A 640 9.20 41.46 -34.95
CA GLU A 640 7.81 41.34 -34.57
C GLU A 640 7.63 40.63 -33.21
N GLY A 641 6.54 40.94 -32.51
CA GLY A 641 6.12 40.08 -31.39
C GLY A 641 5.69 38.71 -31.91
N ILE A 642 4.74 38.70 -32.84
CA ILE A 642 4.25 37.51 -33.53
C ILE A 642 4.20 37.81 -35.03
N ASP A 643 4.91 37.04 -35.85
CA ASP A 643 4.86 37.08 -37.31
C ASP A 643 4.26 35.78 -37.87
N ILE A 644 3.23 35.91 -38.71
CA ILE A 644 2.60 34.79 -39.41
C ILE A 644 2.62 35.08 -40.90
N ARG A 645 3.39 34.29 -41.66
CA ARG A 645 3.54 34.47 -43.10
C ARG A 645 3.08 33.22 -43.87
N LEU A 646 2.11 33.41 -44.74
CA LEU A 646 1.61 32.40 -45.67
C LEU A 646 2.07 32.74 -47.08
N GLY A 647 2.57 31.72 -47.78
CA GLY A 647 3.05 31.86 -49.16
C GLY A 647 4.49 32.34 -49.26
N LEU A 648 5.35 31.79 -48.40
CA LEU A 648 6.78 32.04 -48.42
C LEU A 648 7.42 31.62 -49.75
N GLN A 649 8.17 32.54 -50.35
CA GLN A 649 8.77 32.45 -51.68
C GLN A 649 10.20 31.88 -51.63
N ALA A 650 10.42 30.78 -50.91
CA ALA A 650 11.76 30.22 -50.70
C ALA A 650 12.26 29.29 -51.83
N ILE A 651 11.52 29.11 -52.93
CA ILE A 651 11.99 28.29 -54.07
C ILE A 651 11.65 29.00 -55.38
N PRO A 652 12.61 29.19 -56.31
CA PRO A 652 12.41 29.83 -57.61
C PRO A 652 11.66 28.93 -58.61
N THR A 653 10.64 28.21 -58.15
CA THR A 653 9.75 27.42 -59.02
C THR A 653 8.31 27.89 -58.87
N THR A 654 7.61 27.91 -59.99
CA THR A 654 6.30 28.49 -60.30
C THR A 654 5.10 27.85 -59.57
N ASN A 655 5.27 27.36 -58.34
CA ASN A 655 4.20 26.63 -57.66
C ASN A 655 3.35 27.58 -56.81
N PRO A 656 2.03 27.72 -57.11
CA PRO A 656 1.13 28.46 -56.24
C PRO A 656 1.07 27.78 -54.87
N THR A 657 1.25 28.56 -53.81
CA THR A 657 0.97 28.12 -52.44
C THR A 657 -0.54 28.13 -52.20
N THR A 658 -1.07 27.02 -51.70
CA THR A 658 -2.45 26.91 -51.20
C THR A 658 -2.46 26.80 -49.67
N ALA A 659 -1.49 27.43 -49.00
CA ALA A 659 -1.34 27.29 -47.56
C ALA A 659 -2.56 27.85 -46.82
N ARG A 660 -2.92 27.19 -45.73
CA ARG A 660 -4.13 27.52 -44.95
C ARG A 660 -3.79 27.63 -43.48
N LEU A 661 -4.33 28.64 -42.82
CA LEU A 661 -4.21 28.82 -41.38
C LEU A 661 -5.55 29.23 -40.77
N GLY A 662 -5.95 28.54 -39.71
CA GLY A 662 -7.05 28.92 -38.82
C GLY A 662 -6.59 28.96 -37.37
N GLY A 663 -6.90 30.03 -36.65
CA GLY A 663 -6.66 30.05 -35.20
C GLY A 663 -6.83 31.37 -34.48
N THR A 664 -6.38 31.37 -33.22
CA THR A 664 -6.63 32.42 -32.24
C THR A 664 -5.34 32.83 -31.53
N ILE A 665 -5.13 34.13 -31.42
CA ILE A 665 -4.11 34.80 -30.62
C ILE A 665 -4.85 35.54 -29.52
N GLN A 666 -4.79 35.06 -28.27
CA GLN A 666 -5.60 35.64 -27.20
C GLN A 666 -4.91 35.82 -25.85
N ASN A 667 -5.34 36.82 -25.08
CA ASN A 667 -4.85 37.05 -23.72
C ASN A 667 -3.32 37.19 -23.60
N ASN A 668 -2.63 37.59 -24.66
CA ASN A 668 -1.18 37.80 -24.63
C ASN A 668 -0.84 39.24 -24.24
N THR A 669 0.33 39.40 -23.62
CA THR A 669 0.99 40.71 -23.46
C THR A 669 2.09 40.82 -24.49
N ILE A 670 1.95 41.72 -25.47
CA ILE A 670 2.86 41.88 -26.61
C ILE A 670 3.40 43.31 -26.59
N ALA A 671 4.66 43.49 -26.17
CA ALA A 671 5.17 44.83 -25.88
C ALA A 671 6.61 45.11 -26.30
N ASN A 672 6.90 46.35 -26.69
CA ASN A 672 8.27 46.83 -26.95
C ASN A 672 9.06 46.01 -27.99
N ASN A 673 8.40 45.35 -28.94
CA ASN A 673 9.11 44.65 -30.02
C ASN A 673 9.55 45.67 -31.09
N GLY A 674 10.65 45.40 -31.78
CA GLY A 674 11.31 46.35 -32.68
C GLY A 674 10.47 46.79 -33.88
N GLN A 675 9.56 45.93 -34.35
CA GLN A 675 8.60 46.23 -35.41
C GLN A 675 7.15 46.14 -34.92
N ASN A 676 6.37 45.19 -35.45
CA ASN A 676 4.95 45.09 -35.19
C ASN A 676 4.67 44.23 -33.95
N GLY A 677 3.56 44.48 -33.24
CA GLY A 677 3.11 43.56 -32.19
C GLY A 677 2.70 42.21 -32.78
N VAL A 678 1.76 42.22 -33.72
CA VAL A 678 1.33 41.05 -34.49
C VAL A 678 1.34 41.39 -35.98
N GLN A 679 2.00 40.59 -36.81
CA GLN A 679 1.92 40.64 -38.26
C GLN A 679 1.26 39.36 -38.79
N VAL A 680 0.32 39.53 -39.73
CA VAL A 680 -0.22 38.42 -40.52
C VAL A 680 -0.17 38.80 -41.99
N GLN A 681 0.59 38.03 -42.76
CA GLN A 681 0.77 38.25 -44.18
C GLN A 681 0.33 37.02 -44.98
N ALA A 682 -0.48 37.24 -46.02
CA ALA A 682 -0.94 36.20 -46.93
C ALA A 682 -0.59 36.54 -48.38
N ARG A 683 0.18 35.68 -49.06
CA ARG A 683 0.63 35.87 -50.44
C ARG A 683 0.22 34.72 -51.35
N GLY A 684 -0.12 35.00 -52.60
CA GLY A 684 -0.55 33.97 -53.56
C GLY A 684 -1.88 33.30 -53.14
N SER A 685 -2.14 32.05 -53.54
CA SER A 685 -3.43 31.37 -53.32
C SER A 685 -3.69 30.87 -51.88
N THR A 686 -3.38 31.67 -50.86
CA THR A 686 -3.44 31.28 -49.44
C THR A 686 -4.73 31.70 -48.75
N THR A 687 -5.10 31.00 -47.67
CA THR A 687 -6.24 31.37 -46.82
C THR A 687 -5.82 31.49 -45.36
N ALA A 688 -6.06 32.64 -44.74
CA ALA A 688 -5.78 32.89 -43.33
C ALA A 688 -7.05 33.36 -42.61
N ARG A 689 -7.42 32.69 -41.51
CA ARG A 689 -8.56 33.03 -40.65
C ARG A 689 -8.06 33.15 -39.22
N VAL A 690 -7.88 34.39 -38.74
CA VAL A 690 -7.23 34.66 -37.46
C VAL A 690 -8.15 35.47 -36.54
N SER A 691 -8.27 35.06 -35.28
CA SER A 691 -8.85 35.87 -34.22
C SER A 691 -7.74 36.44 -33.35
N ILE A 692 -7.64 37.77 -33.23
CA ILE A 692 -6.71 38.46 -32.33
C ILE A 692 -7.57 39.09 -31.23
N ASP A 693 -7.65 38.44 -30.07
CA ASP A 693 -8.67 38.70 -29.05
C ASP A 693 -8.10 38.96 -27.66
N ARG A 694 -8.54 40.01 -26.96
CA ARG A 694 -8.15 40.28 -25.54
C ARG A 694 -6.64 40.36 -25.29
N ASN A 695 -5.85 40.80 -26.27
CA ASN A 695 -4.42 41.01 -26.08
C ASN A 695 -4.15 42.42 -25.55
N THR A 696 -3.08 42.57 -24.76
CA THR A 696 -2.49 43.87 -24.43
C THR A 696 -1.31 44.10 -25.36
N ILE A 697 -1.44 45.06 -26.29
CA ILE A 697 -0.44 45.35 -27.32
C ILE A 697 0.09 46.76 -27.08
N ASN A 698 1.36 46.88 -26.71
CA ASN A 698 1.92 48.14 -26.20
C ASN A 698 3.28 48.46 -26.82
N ALA A 699 3.50 49.71 -27.23
CA ALA A 699 4.85 50.25 -27.42
C ALA A 699 5.76 49.49 -28.42
N ASN A 700 5.18 48.79 -29.41
CA ASN A 700 5.96 48.19 -30.50
C ASN A 700 6.44 49.27 -31.49
N GLY A 701 7.58 49.04 -32.15
CA GLY A 701 8.30 50.07 -32.91
C GLY A 701 7.61 50.57 -34.17
N LEU A 702 6.74 49.77 -34.79
CA LEU A 702 5.97 50.14 -35.99
C LEU A 702 4.46 50.18 -35.74
N LEU A 703 3.82 49.01 -35.64
CA LEU A 703 2.36 48.88 -35.48
C LEU A 703 2.00 47.97 -34.31
N GLY A 704 0.79 48.09 -33.80
CA GLY A 704 0.23 47.09 -32.90
C GLY A 704 -0.12 45.80 -33.65
N VAL A 705 -0.91 45.94 -34.72
CA VAL A 705 -1.31 44.83 -35.61
C VAL A 705 -1.13 45.26 -37.08
N ASP A 706 -0.42 44.45 -37.86
CA ASP A 706 -0.28 44.58 -39.31
C ASP A 706 -0.92 43.37 -40.03
N LEU A 707 -1.81 43.65 -40.97
CA LEU A 707 -2.51 42.65 -41.77
C LEU A 707 -2.29 42.97 -43.24
N SER A 708 -1.63 42.09 -43.98
CA SER A 708 -1.33 42.35 -45.39
C SER A 708 -1.67 41.18 -46.30
N THR A 709 -2.21 41.51 -47.48
CA THR A 709 -2.39 40.57 -48.58
C THR A 709 -1.66 41.04 -49.84
N ALA A 710 -0.97 40.12 -50.51
CA ALA A 710 -0.30 40.41 -51.77
C ALA A 710 -0.59 39.33 -52.82
N SER A 711 -1.33 39.70 -53.86
CA SER A 711 -1.57 38.80 -54.99
C SER A 711 -0.37 38.78 -55.92
N VAL A 712 -0.09 37.60 -56.48
CA VAL A 712 1.05 37.40 -57.38
C VAL A 712 0.52 36.80 -58.69
N ILE A 713 0.87 37.45 -59.82
CA ILE A 713 0.44 37.02 -61.15
C ILE A 713 0.82 35.55 -61.36
N GLY A 714 -0.18 34.73 -61.72
CA GLY A 714 0.00 33.29 -61.98
C GLY A 714 0.09 32.39 -60.73
N LEU A 715 0.10 32.95 -59.51
CA LEU A 715 0.19 32.18 -58.27
C LEU A 715 -1.08 32.25 -57.39
N GLY A 716 -2.12 32.94 -57.87
CA GLY A 716 -3.45 32.99 -57.26
C GLY A 716 -3.68 34.17 -56.31
N THR A 717 -4.79 34.09 -55.57
CA THR A 717 -5.40 35.21 -54.84
C THR A 717 -5.45 34.94 -53.33
N PRO A 718 -4.87 35.81 -52.49
CA PRO A 718 -4.92 35.60 -51.04
C PRO A 718 -6.30 35.98 -50.47
N ASP A 719 -6.74 35.21 -49.46
CA ASP A 719 -7.94 35.46 -48.64
C ASP A 719 -7.54 35.53 -47.16
N LEU A 720 -7.55 36.73 -46.58
CA LEU A 720 -7.29 36.98 -45.16
C LEU A 720 -8.55 37.49 -44.47
N SER A 721 -8.98 36.83 -43.40
CA SER A 721 -10.02 37.33 -42.50
C SER A 721 -9.48 37.41 -41.08
N ALA A 722 -9.54 38.60 -40.49
CA ALA A 722 -9.05 38.89 -39.17
C ALA A 722 -10.15 39.46 -38.26
N ASN A 723 -10.41 38.79 -37.14
CA ASN A 723 -11.22 39.31 -36.06
C ASN A 723 -10.30 39.90 -34.99
N VAL A 724 -9.97 41.19 -35.11
CA VAL A 724 -9.16 41.92 -34.13
C VAL A 724 -10.13 42.57 -33.14
N ARG A 725 -10.38 41.95 -31.99
CA ARG A 725 -11.42 42.41 -31.06
C ARG A 725 -10.96 42.42 -29.61
N GLN A 726 -11.55 43.33 -28.82
CA GLN A 726 -11.31 43.39 -27.37
C GLN A 726 -9.85 43.55 -26.94
N ASN A 727 -8.96 44.00 -27.83
CA ASN A 727 -7.56 44.25 -27.50
C ASN A 727 -7.38 45.65 -26.89
N THR A 728 -6.33 45.82 -26.10
CA THR A 728 -5.91 47.12 -25.56
C THR A 728 -4.63 47.56 -26.25
N PHE A 729 -4.70 48.67 -26.98
CA PHE A 729 -3.58 49.27 -27.69
C PHE A 729 -3.06 50.50 -26.95
N THR A 730 -1.77 50.50 -26.64
CA THR A 730 -1.09 51.62 -25.97
C THR A 730 0.18 52.03 -26.71
N LEU A 731 0.51 53.33 -26.65
CA LEU A 731 1.65 53.90 -27.34
C LEU A 731 2.86 53.96 -26.40
N GLY A 732 4.05 53.61 -26.92
CA GLY A 732 5.29 53.68 -26.15
C GLY A 732 5.81 55.10 -25.93
N THR A 733 5.47 56.03 -26.83
CA THR A 733 5.78 57.45 -26.73
C THR A 733 4.63 58.28 -27.26
N THR A 734 4.37 59.44 -26.66
CA THR A 734 3.39 60.38 -27.19
C THR A 734 3.88 60.93 -28.54
N PRO A 735 3.09 60.81 -29.63
CA PRO A 735 3.49 61.35 -30.92
C PRO A 735 3.61 62.89 -30.84
N PRO A 736 4.43 63.52 -31.71
CA PRO A 736 4.53 64.98 -31.77
C PRO A 736 3.16 65.65 -31.94
N PRO A 737 2.95 66.87 -31.41
CA PRO A 737 1.70 67.59 -31.57
C PRO A 737 1.24 67.63 -33.03
N GLY A 738 0.00 67.18 -33.30
CA GLY A 738 -0.57 67.11 -34.65
C GLY A 738 -0.30 65.83 -35.43
N SER A 739 0.40 64.85 -34.85
CA SER A 739 0.67 63.54 -35.46
C SER A 739 -0.08 62.40 -34.74
N PHE A 740 -0.34 61.30 -35.46
CA PHE A 740 -0.94 60.08 -34.91
C PHE A 740 0.03 58.91 -35.08
N SER A 741 -0.02 57.94 -34.16
CA SER A 741 0.71 56.68 -34.25
C SER A 741 -0.22 55.60 -34.81
N ARG A 742 0.20 54.94 -35.89
CA ARG A 742 -0.57 53.84 -36.47
C ARG A 742 -0.54 52.64 -35.53
N VAL A 743 -1.71 52.13 -35.17
CA VAL A 743 -1.83 51.00 -34.23
C VAL A 743 -2.36 49.74 -34.91
N VAL A 744 -3.20 49.89 -35.93
CA VAL A 744 -3.68 48.79 -36.76
C VAL A 744 -3.59 49.20 -38.22
N GLN A 745 -2.97 48.36 -39.04
CA GLN A 745 -2.94 48.50 -40.49
C GLN A 745 -3.54 47.26 -41.14
N ALA A 746 -4.39 47.48 -42.14
CA ALA A 746 -4.83 46.45 -43.05
C ALA A 746 -4.64 46.94 -44.49
N GLN A 747 -3.81 46.21 -45.25
CA GLN A 747 -3.41 46.62 -46.59
C GLN A 747 -3.53 45.47 -47.58
N THR A 748 -3.99 45.79 -48.79
CA THR A 748 -3.96 44.87 -49.91
C THR A 748 -3.11 45.45 -51.06
N THR A 749 -2.17 44.66 -51.60
CA THR A 749 -1.31 45.01 -52.74
C THR A 749 -1.64 44.14 -53.97
N PRO A 750 -2.64 44.51 -54.79
CA PRO A 750 -3.10 43.67 -55.88
C PRO A 750 -2.18 43.77 -57.10
N SER A 751 -1.81 42.62 -57.67
CA SER A 751 -1.30 42.54 -59.03
C SER A 751 -2.38 42.91 -60.06
N PRO A 752 -2.05 43.57 -61.19
CA PRO A 752 -3.01 43.93 -62.22
C PRO A 752 -3.86 42.73 -62.67
N GLY A 753 -5.19 42.86 -62.60
CA GLY A 753 -6.14 41.81 -63.02
C GLY A 753 -6.31 40.64 -62.06
N VAL A 754 -5.74 40.70 -60.84
CA VAL A 754 -5.84 39.63 -59.84
C VAL A 754 -6.53 40.14 -58.57
N SER A 755 -7.74 39.63 -58.29
CA SER A 755 -8.50 39.97 -57.08
C SER A 755 -7.84 39.42 -55.81
N GLN A 756 -8.14 40.00 -54.66
CA GLN A 756 -7.75 39.49 -53.34
C GLN A 756 -8.73 39.98 -52.28
N THR A 757 -8.80 39.27 -51.14
CA THR A 757 -9.74 39.58 -50.07
C THR A 757 -9.00 39.80 -48.76
N LEU A 758 -9.30 40.92 -48.11
CA LEU A 758 -8.96 41.16 -46.71
C LEU A 758 -10.25 41.60 -46.00
N CYS A 759 -10.69 40.83 -45.01
CA CYS A 759 -11.82 41.12 -44.14
C CYS A 759 -11.32 41.46 -42.73
N LEU A 760 -11.81 42.55 -42.14
CA LEU A 760 -11.37 43.02 -40.83
C LEU A 760 -12.58 43.37 -39.94
N ASN A 761 -12.57 42.85 -38.72
CA ASN A 761 -13.48 43.24 -37.64
C ASN A 761 -12.67 43.87 -36.50
N LEU A 762 -13.08 45.06 -36.05
CA LEU A 762 -12.40 45.87 -35.01
C LEU A 762 -13.23 46.04 -33.72
N THR A 763 -14.25 45.22 -33.48
CA THR A 763 -15.20 45.42 -32.38
C THR A 763 -14.55 45.37 -31.00
N GLY A 764 -14.87 46.34 -30.13
CA GLY A 764 -14.54 46.32 -28.71
C GLY A 764 -13.07 46.56 -28.34
N ASN A 765 -12.21 46.95 -29.29
CA ASN A 765 -10.84 47.35 -28.97
C ASN A 765 -10.80 48.69 -28.24
N THR A 766 -9.81 48.88 -27.38
CA THR A 766 -9.49 50.13 -26.69
C THR A 766 -8.18 50.69 -27.26
N PHE A 767 -8.18 51.96 -27.65
CA PHE A 767 -7.01 52.63 -28.23
C PHE A 767 -6.59 53.82 -27.35
N ALA A 768 -5.28 54.00 -27.16
CA ALA A 768 -4.75 55.22 -26.56
C ALA A 768 -5.04 56.46 -27.42
N SER A 769 -5.06 57.65 -26.82
CA SER A 769 -5.20 58.90 -27.55
C SER A 769 -4.11 59.04 -28.63
N PHE A 770 -4.46 59.67 -29.76
CA PHE A 770 -3.59 59.84 -30.93
C PHE A 770 -3.21 58.54 -31.67
N SER A 771 -4.04 57.50 -31.55
CA SER A 771 -3.91 56.27 -32.36
C SER A 771 -4.62 56.41 -33.71
N GLU A 772 -4.06 55.83 -34.78
CA GLU A 772 -4.66 55.80 -36.13
C GLU A 772 -4.87 54.35 -36.61
N VAL A 773 -6.02 54.09 -37.25
CA VAL A 773 -6.29 52.83 -37.97
C VAL A 773 -6.28 53.10 -39.49
N VAL A 774 -5.44 52.36 -40.21
CA VAL A 774 -5.24 52.53 -41.66
C VAL A 774 -5.80 51.34 -42.43
N LEU A 775 -6.68 51.61 -43.40
CA LEU A 775 -7.31 50.62 -44.27
C LEU A 775 -7.05 50.97 -45.74
N ASP A 776 -6.15 50.24 -46.38
CA ASP A 776 -5.72 50.49 -47.76
C ASP A 776 -6.19 49.36 -48.69
N ASN A 777 -7.09 49.68 -49.64
CA ASN A 777 -7.65 48.75 -50.63
C ASN A 777 -8.34 47.51 -50.02
N VAL A 778 -9.05 47.67 -48.90
CA VAL A 778 -9.72 46.58 -48.16
C VAL A 778 -11.20 46.48 -48.55
N ALA A 779 -11.72 45.26 -48.73
CA ALA A 779 -13.15 45.04 -48.97
C ALA A 779 -13.94 45.28 -47.67
N ASN A 780 -14.77 46.31 -47.64
CA ASN A 780 -15.42 46.79 -46.42
C ASN A 780 -16.41 45.79 -45.80
N ALA A 781 -16.12 45.36 -44.58
CA ALA A 781 -17.10 44.89 -43.59
C ALA A 781 -16.76 45.48 -42.21
N LEU A 782 -16.67 46.81 -42.11
CA LEU A 782 -16.57 47.50 -40.82
C LEU A 782 -17.86 47.28 -40.02
N ARG A 783 -17.79 46.55 -38.91
CA ARG A 783 -18.77 46.58 -37.82
C ARG A 783 -18.00 46.93 -36.55
N GLY A 784 -18.17 48.14 -36.04
CA GLY A 784 -17.56 48.59 -34.80
C GLY A 784 -18.48 49.59 -34.09
N ASP A 785 -18.72 49.36 -32.81
CA ASP A 785 -19.54 50.21 -31.92
C ASP A 785 -18.73 51.36 -31.27
N ASN A 786 -17.55 51.69 -31.78
CA ASN A 786 -16.71 52.74 -31.22
C ASN A 786 -16.94 54.07 -31.96
N GLU A 787 -17.09 55.16 -31.20
CA GLU A 787 -17.17 56.54 -31.68
C GLU A 787 -15.89 56.96 -32.45
N ALA A 788 -15.72 56.49 -33.69
CA ALA A 788 -14.72 57.03 -34.60
C ALA A 788 -15.18 58.43 -35.03
N ARG A 789 -14.43 59.46 -34.65
CA ARG A 789 -14.71 60.84 -35.03
C ARG A 789 -13.77 61.19 -36.19
N GLU A 790 -14.37 61.23 -37.38
CA GLU A 790 -13.83 61.76 -38.64
C GLU A 790 -13.20 60.71 -39.57
N GLN A 791 -13.92 60.42 -40.66
CA GLN A 791 -13.42 59.73 -41.84
C GLN A 791 -12.75 60.79 -42.75
N THR A 792 -11.48 60.61 -43.10
CA THR A 792 -10.81 61.51 -44.06
C THR A 792 -11.11 61.10 -45.51
N GLU A 793 -10.97 62.02 -46.47
CA GLU A 793 -11.18 61.79 -47.92
C GLU A 793 -10.36 60.62 -48.52
N SER A 794 -9.40 60.07 -47.76
CA SER A 794 -8.55 58.95 -48.13
C SER A 794 -8.94 57.59 -47.53
N GLY A 795 -10.09 57.47 -46.85
CA GLY A 795 -10.56 56.20 -46.27
C GLY A 795 -9.96 55.84 -44.90
N LYS A 796 -9.22 56.77 -44.27
CA LYS A 796 -8.63 56.61 -42.93
C LYS A 796 -9.63 56.97 -41.83
N TRP A 797 -9.59 56.24 -40.72
CA TRP A 797 -10.44 56.43 -39.54
C TRP A 797 -9.60 56.91 -38.34
N ARG A 798 -9.99 58.06 -37.77
CA ARG A 798 -9.32 58.70 -36.63
C ARG A 798 -10.01 58.40 -35.30
#